data_AF-A0A2E7SDJ0-F1
#
_entry.id   AF-A0A2E7SDJ0-F1
#
_cell.length_a   1.000
_cell.length_b   1.000
_cell.length_c   1.000
_cell.angle_alpha   90.00
_cell.angle_beta   90.00
_cell.angle_gamma   90.00
#
_symmetry.space_group_name_H-M   'P 1'
#
loop_
_entity.id
_entity.type
_entity.pdbx_description
1 polymer ?
#
loop_
_entity_poly.entity_id
_entity_poly.type
_entity_poly.pdbx_seq_one_letter_code
_entity_poly.pdbx_strand_id
1 'polypeptide(L)'
;MKIILKESESERSLSRDDLPIRIGSDLNTDIKISGSLSLGVAMIIDLIDGRYVLQKINPTLEAMINRDPLTGNHWISDGDQLEVSDKLISFNLSSELLEVNVSNISMEDQPTQFQKRRSESIFQNKLFQRSGVVFFLALTYFLFYLFTSKAVEIRTTPGDANISVSGGAFPHIKISGRFLLRPGEYQARYSKPGYFTDTLVIEINEESSQVIDINLKKLPGVIQFKTQPAVDYELYVNERMVKSESEGSYLIEAGKQNIELRFEKYFSIQEQLNIEGMNQEQQFIFDLEPAWADVQINTVPSEAEVVLDGQSKGFSPLDLDILDGKHTLSIRKSGYKDLTSELAVQAGEKIITEPFKLDRLDSKLQIISTPEGASVNLNSIYLGMTPIDLELEPLVTHLISFSKPGFRTQDRSIQLDTVETLKSTGKDSELLKVDLQPIYGNVNIQGTKDALVMNNNETIGRIPLKVNLIAKEQTLTVKKDGLVTQEIKVKPTPGFDQTLNIRLLTEEETVLAAMPQSLKTSQGLEMRLISPGQFIMGTPRRSQGRQSNESERLIEITRPFYVGTREVINNEFRAFNPKHTSGAESYRELSNGFHPTVMVTWEEAAKFCNWLSEKESLTPAYRLVDGKLRLITPITNGYRLLTEAEWEWVARYNGGGGKQKYPWGESMPPEENSGNYADESAESLMTNVLSNYWDGYPVSSPSNKFKPNSIGIYDLGGNVSEWVNDYYSTMSRQVNQLDMDPIGPEDGSMRVIRGSSWRHSTITALRYAYRDYGTQGRLDVGFRIARYTENE
;
A
#
# COMPACT_ATOMS: atom_id res chain seq x y z
N MET A 1 -51.39 -12.25 -56.77
CA MET A 1 -50.46 -11.80 -57.83
C MET A 1 -49.39 -12.85 -58.07
N LYS A 2 -49.47 -13.52 -59.20
CA LYS A 2 -48.46 -14.47 -59.68
C LYS A 2 -47.42 -13.69 -60.51
N ILE A 3 -46.16 -14.11 -60.54
CA ILE A 3 -45.14 -13.50 -61.39
C ILE A 3 -44.59 -14.58 -62.32
N ILE A 4 -44.44 -14.27 -63.60
CA ILE A 4 -43.88 -15.18 -64.60
C ILE A 4 -42.71 -14.49 -65.27
N LEU A 5 -41.50 -15.04 -65.12
CA LEU A 5 -40.29 -14.57 -65.80
C LEU A 5 -40.01 -15.48 -67.00
N LYS A 6 -39.93 -14.88 -68.18
CA LYS A 6 -39.65 -15.54 -69.45
C LYS A 6 -38.38 -14.98 -70.04
N GLU A 7 -37.38 -15.83 -70.18
CA GLU A 7 -36.14 -15.50 -70.89
C GLU A 7 -35.88 -16.59 -71.94
N SER A 8 -35.89 -16.17 -73.22
CA SER A 8 -35.82 -17.08 -74.38
C SER A 8 -36.89 -18.18 -74.31
N GLU A 9 -36.53 -19.47 -74.36
CA GLU A 9 -37.47 -20.60 -74.30
C GLU A 9 -37.74 -21.11 -72.87
N SER A 10 -37.30 -20.41 -71.83
CA SER A 10 -37.49 -20.81 -70.43
C SER A 10 -38.48 -19.92 -69.69
N GLU A 11 -39.48 -20.54 -69.04
CA GLU A 11 -40.50 -19.86 -68.23
C GLU A 11 -40.38 -20.32 -66.76
N ARG A 12 -40.28 -19.37 -65.84
CA ARG A 12 -40.28 -19.63 -64.39
C ARG A 12 -41.44 -18.88 -63.73
N SER A 13 -42.28 -19.60 -63.00
CA SER A 13 -43.31 -19.00 -62.15
C SER A 13 -42.71 -18.68 -60.79
N LEU A 14 -42.75 -17.41 -60.42
CA LEU A 14 -42.27 -16.88 -59.16
C LEU A 14 -43.46 -16.47 -58.27
N SER A 15 -43.27 -16.58 -56.97
CA SER A 15 -44.21 -16.13 -55.94
C SER A 15 -43.77 -14.79 -55.36
N ARG A 16 -44.58 -14.21 -54.47
CA ARG A 16 -44.25 -12.93 -53.82
C ARG A 16 -43.01 -13.02 -52.92
N ASP A 17 -42.74 -14.20 -52.36
CA ASP A 17 -41.58 -14.42 -51.48
C ASP A 17 -40.25 -14.48 -52.26
N ASP A 18 -40.32 -14.58 -53.59
CA ASP A 18 -39.17 -14.59 -54.50
C ASP A 18 -38.77 -13.18 -54.97
N LEU A 19 -39.46 -12.14 -54.47
CA LEU A 19 -39.08 -10.75 -54.70
C LEU A 19 -37.98 -10.30 -53.72
N PRO A 20 -37.07 -9.40 -54.15
CA PRO A 20 -37.05 -8.74 -55.46
C PRO A 20 -36.35 -9.56 -56.56
N ILE A 21 -36.83 -9.44 -57.80
CA ILE A 21 -36.16 -9.99 -59.01
C ILE A 21 -34.96 -9.10 -59.34
N ARG A 22 -33.78 -9.69 -59.48
CA ARG A 22 -32.50 -8.98 -59.62
C ARG A 22 -32.00 -8.99 -61.06
N ILE A 23 -31.63 -7.82 -61.57
CA ILE A 23 -31.09 -7.63 -62.93
C ILE A 23 -29.64 -7.13 -62.81
N GLY A 24 -28.70 -7.81 -63.45
CA GLY A 24 -27.28 -7.46 -63.35
C GLY A 24 -26.35 -8.41 -64.09
N SER A 25 -25.04 -8.27 -63.88
CA SER A 25 -24.03 -9.07 -64.58
C SER A 25 -23.41 -10.21 -63.74
N ASP A 26 -23.69 -10.25 -62.43
CA ASP A 26 -23.11 -11.25 -61.51
C ASP A 26 -23.86 -12.60 -61.50
N LEU A 27 -23.46 -13.51 -60.61
CA LEU A 27 -24.04 -14.87 -60.51
C LEU A 27 -25.29 -14.95 -59.63
N ASN A 28 -25.61 -13.89 -58.88
CA ASN A 28 -26.73 -13.81 -57.95
C ASN A 28 -27.93 -13.02 -58.53
N THR A 29 -27.96 -12.85 -59.86
CA THR A 29 -29.02 -12.16 -60.61
C THR A 29 -29.99 -13.13 -61.26
N ASP A 30 -31.27 -12.76 -61.29
CA ASP A 30 -32.33 -13.53 -61.92
C ASP A 30 -32.44 -13.25 -63.43
N ILE A 31 -32.13 -12.02 -63.87
CA ILE A 31 -32.00 -11.64 -65.28
C ILE A 31 -30.58 -11.14 -65.53
N LYS A 32 -29.86 -11.81 -66.43
CA LYS A 32 -28.44 -11.52 -66.68
C LYS A 32 -28.27 -10.59 -67.89
N ILE A 33 -27.58 -9.48 -67.69
CA ILE A 33 -27.23 -8.50 -68.74
C ILE A 33 -25.73 -8.49 -69.01
N SER A 34 -25.33 -8.10 -70.23
CA SER A 34 -23.92 -7.98 -70.60
C SER A 34 -23.26 -6.79 -69.90
N GLY A 35 -22.09 -7.01 -69.29
CA GLY A 35 -21.33 -5.99 -68.58
C GLY A 35 -20.23 -6.58 -67.69
N SER A 36 -19.36 -5.73 -67.14
CA SER A 36 -18.31 -6.16 -66.21
C SER A 36 -18.93 -6.84 -64.98
N LEU A 37 -18.33 -7.94 -64.47
CA LEU A 37 -18.77 -8.62 -63.24
C LEU A 37 -18.80 -7.69 -62.01
N SER A 38 -18.01 -6.61 -62.02
CA SER A 38 -18.00 -5.60 -60.96
C SER A 38 -19.27 -4.75 -60.90
N LEU A 39 -20.15 -4.81 -61.91
CA LEU A 39 -21.42 -4.11 -61.92
C LEU A 39 -22.42 -4.70 -60.91
N GLY A 40 -22.31 -6.00 -60.61
CA GLY A 40 -23.16 -6.70 -59.64
C GLY A 40 -24.65 -6.73 -60.04
N VAL A 41 -25.54 -6.87 -59.04
CA VAL A 41 -26.97 -6.55 -59.18
C VAL A 41 -27.13 -5.04 -59.35
N ALA A 42 -27.55 -4.62 -60.54
CA ALA A 42 -27.61 -3.20 -60.90
C ALA A 42 -29.03 -2.62 -60.80
N MET A 43 -30.06 -3.47 -60.94
CA MET A 43 -31.47 -3.08 -60.82
C MET A 43 -32.27 -4.20 -60.18
N ILE A 44 -33.39 -3.83 -59.56
CA ILE A 44 -34.32 -4.79 -58.96
C ILE A 44 -35.76 -4.47 -59.28
N ILE A 45 -36.61 -5.49 -59.35
CA ILE A 45 -38.06 -5.36 -59.42
C ILE A 45 -38.64 -5.87 -58.10
N ASP A 46 -39.37 -5.01 -57.40
CA ASP A 46 -39.97 -5.33 -56.11
C ASP A 46 -41.44 -4.89 -56.07
N LEU A 47 -42.19 -5.34 -55.06
CA LEU A 47 -43.59 -5.01 -54.85
C LEU A 47 -43.76 -4.12 -53.61
N ILE A 48 -43.95 -2.83 -53.84
CA ILE A 48 -44.17 -1.83 -52.78
C ILE A 48 -45.61 -1.34 -52.85
N ASP A 49 -46.31 -1.37 -51.71
CA ASP A 49 -47.72 -0.94 -51.57
C ASP A 49 -48.67 -1.56 -52.61
N GLY A 50 -48.44 -2.84 -52.94
CA GLY A 50 -49.29 -3.60 -53.87
C GLY A 50 -49.07 -3.26 -55.35
N ARG A 51 -48.03 -2.48 -55.70
CA ARG A 51 -47.64 -2.17 -57.08
C ARG A 51 -46.17 -2.51 -57.32
N TYR A 52 -45.86 -2.98 -58.52
CA TYR A 52 -44.49 -3.34 -58.88
C TYR A 52 -43.68 -2.10 -59.23
N VAL A 53 -42.45 -2.03 -58.72
CA VAL A 53 -41.52 -0.94 -58.97
C VAL A 53 -40.20 -1.51 -59.47
N LEU A 54 -39.70 -0.92 -60.55
CA LEU A 54 -38.36 -1.10 -61.05
C LEU A 54 -37.45 -0.07 -60.37
N GLN A 55 -36.45 -0.54 -59.64
CA GLN A 55 -35.51 0.32 -58.94
C GLN A 55 -34.12 0.19 -59.54
N LYS A 56 -33.52 1.34 -59.83
CA LYS A 56 -32.16 1.41 -60.35
C LYS A 56 -31.20 1.60 -59.18
N ILE A 57 -30.46 0.54 -58.85
CA ILE A 57 -29.52 0.54 -57.72
C ILE A 57 -28.20 1.18 -58.15
N ASN A 58 -27.73 0.89 -59.37
CA ASN A 58 -26.50 1.47 -59.89
C ASN A 58 -26.81 2.68 -60.79
N PRO A 59 -26.54 3.92 -60.35
CA PRO A 59 -26.91 5.12 -61.08
C PRO A 59 -26.14 5.27 -62.40
N THR A 60 -24.97 4.62 -62.55
CA THR A 60 -24.13 4.73 -63.75
C THR A 60 -24.51 3.76 -64.85
N LEU A 61 -25.40 2.77 -64.61
CA LEU A 61 -25.88 1.88 -65.66
C LEU A 61 -26.87 2.61 -66.57
N GLU A 62 -26.58 2.78 -67.85
CA GLU A 62 -27.56 3.34 -68.78
C GLU A 62 -28.68 2.32 -69.04
N ALA A 63 -29.92 2.74 -68.80
CA ALA A 63 -31.12 1.96 -69.05
C ALA A 63 -32.23 2.93 -69.48
N MET A 64 -33.07 2.52 -70.42
CA MET A 64 -34.20 3.30 -70.93
C MET A 64 -35.49 2.55 -70.66
N ILE A 65 -36.48 3.21 -70.07
CA ILE A 65 -37.84 2.67 -69.94
C ILE A 65 -38.71 3.36 -71.00
N ASN A 66 -39.34 2.60 -71.89
CA ASN A 66 -40.14 3.11 -73.00
C ASN A 66 -39.41 4.13 -73.89
N ARG A 67 -38.09 3.94 -74.09
CA ARG A 67 -37.17 4.82 -74.84
C ARG A 67 -36.83 6.16 -74.18
N ASP A 68 -37.24 6.38 -72.94
CA ASP A 68 -36.81 7.51 -72.12
C ASP A 68 -35.75 7.07 -71.09
N PRO A 69 -34.73 7.89 -70.79
CA PRO A 69 -33.69 7.52 -69.83
C PRO A 69 -34.26 7.27 -68.42
N LEU A 70 -34.01 6.08 -67.87
CA LEU A 70 -34.39 5.74 -66.50
C LEU A 70 -33.35 6.29 -65.51
N THR A 71 -33.66 7.45 -64.93
CA THR A 71 -32.78 8.17 -63.98
C THR A 71 -33.03 7.84 -62.50
N GLY A 72 -34.01 6.98 -62.19
CA GLY A 72 -34.41 6.62 -60.82
C GLY A 72 -35.37 5.43 -60.76
N ASN A 73 -36.20 5.35 -59.72
CA ASN A 73 -37.22 4.30 -59.57
C ASN A 73 -38.44 4.58 -60.47
N HIS A 74 -39.04 3.53 -61.04
CA HIS A 74 -40.18 3.61 -61.94
C HIS A 74 -41.25 2.58 -61.57
N TRP A 75 -42.51 3.02 -61.46
CA TRP A 75 -43.64 2.12 -61.20
C TRP A 75 -44.01 1.40 -62.49
N ILE A 76 -43.89 0.07 -62.50
CA ILE A 76 -44.09 -0.74 -63.70
C ILE A 76 -45.57 -0.71 -64.08
N SER A 77 -45.81 -0.31 -65.33
CA SER A 77 -47.13 -0.31 -65.97
C SER A 77 -47.20 -1.37 -67.07
N ASP A 78 -48.41 -1.77 -67.45
CA ASP A 78 -48.63 -2.73 -68.53
C ASP A 78 -48.11 -2.20 -69.86
N GLY A 79 -47.28 -2.99 -70.55
CA GLY A 79 -46.62 -2.64 -71.80
C GLY A 79 -45.28 -1.93 -71.66
N ASP A 80 -44.80 -1.70 -70.42
CA ASP A 80 -43.51 -1.06 -70.22
C ASP A 80 -42.36 -1.89 -70.79
N GLN A 81 -41.38 -1.23 -71.42
CA GLN A 81 -40.21 -1.85 -72.03
C GLN A 81 -38.93 -1.23 -71.52
N LEU A 82 -38.11 -2.02 -70.82
CA LEU A 82 -36.79 -1.64 -70.35
C LEU A 82 -35.72 -2.12 -71.32
N GLU A 83 -35.04 -1.19 -71.96
CA GLU A 83 -33.80 -1.42 -72.71
C GLU A 83 -32.62 -1.19 -71.76
N VAL A 84 -31.88 -2.25 -71.46
CA VAL A 84 -30.71 -2.17 -70.57
C VAL A 84 -29.61 -3.07 -71.08
N SER A 85 -28.46 -2.45 -71.38
CA SER A 85 -27.33 -3.09 -72.06
C SER A 85 -27.76 -3.78 -73.37
N ASP A 86 -27.60 -5.10 -73.46
CA ASP A 86 -27.95 -5.92 -74.62
C ASP A 86 -29.37 -6.50 -74.57
N LYS A 87 -30.16 -6.19 -73.53
CA LYS A 87 -31.50 -6.75 -73.29
C LYS A 87 -32.61 -5.72 -73.49
N LEU A 88 -33.72 -6.20 -74.06
CA LEU A 88 -35.03 -5.58 -74.05
C LEU A 88 -35.96 -6.43 -73.18
N ILE A 89 -36.39 -5.88 -72.05
CA ILE A 89 -37.27 -6.52 -71.07
C ILE A 89 -38.64 -5.86 -71.14
N SER A 90 -39.68 -6.61 -71.47
CA SER A 90 -41.05 -6.12 -71.55
C SER A 90 -41.90 -6.64 -70.39
N PHE A 91 -42.73 -5.76 -69.84
CA PHE A 91 -43.58 -6.01 -68.69
C PHE A 91 -45.04 -6.01 -69.12
N ASN A 92 -45.73 -7.14 -68.99
CA ASN A 92 -47.17 -7.22 -69.15
C ASN A 92 -47.80 -7.41 -67.77
N LEU A 93 -48.63 -6.47 -67.35
CA LEU A 93 -49.19 -6.41 -66.01
C LEU A 93 -50.73 -6.41 -66.07
N SER A 94 -51.33 -7.43 -65.45
CA SER A 94 -52.77 -7.49 -65.20
C SER A 94 -53.04 -7.46 -63.69
N SER A 95 -54.31 -7.37 -63.29
CA SER A 95 -54.68 -7.27 -61.87
C SER A 95 -54.20 -8.45 -61.00
N GLU A 96 -53.88 -9.60 -61.60
CA GLU A 96 -53.52 -10.84 -60.89
C GLU A 96 -52.14 -11.42 -61.31
N LEU A 97 -51.49 -10.88 -62.34
CA LEU A 97 -50.27 -11.44 -62.94
C LEU A 97 -49.32 -10.34 -63.47
N LEU A 98 -48.04 -10.42 -63.12
CA LEU A 98 -46.94 -9.73 -63.81
C LEU A 98 -46.15 -10.73 -64.64
N GLU A 99 -46.05 -10.51 -65.94
CA GLU A 99 -45.23 -11.29 -66.85
C GLU A 99 -44.05 -10.43 -67.35
N VAL A 100 -42.83 -10.93 -67.20
CA VAL A 100 -41.59 -10.24 -67.56
C VAL A 100 -40.92 -11.02 -68.68
N ASN A 101 -40.83 -10.45 -69.88
CA ASN A 101 -40.27 -11.10 -71.06
C ASN A 101 -38.96 -10.46 -71.50
N VAL A 102 -37.88 -11.24 -71.57
CA VAL A 102 -36.52 -10.76 -71.87
C VAL A 102 -36.05 -11.22 -73.25
N SER A 103 -35.56 -10.30 -74.08
CA SER A 103 -35.03 -10.54 -75.43
C SER A 103 -33.77 -9.70 -75.73
N ASN A 104 -33.03 -9.97 -76.82
CA ASN A 104 -31.78 -9.27 -77.18
C ASN A 104 -31.97 -8.32 -78.39
N ILE A 105 -31.23 -7.21 -78.50
CA ILE A 105 -31.39 -6.16 -79.55
C ILE A 105 -30.30 -6.27 -80.66
N SER A 106 -30.63 -6.14 -81.96
CA SER A 106 -29.69 -6.21 -83.12
C SER A 106 -29.72 -4.97 -84.06
N MET A 107 -28.57 -4.50 -84.57
CA MET A 107 -28.37 -3.26 -85.34
C MET A 107 -28.21 -3.47 -86.87
N GLU A 108 -29.01 -2.80 -87.73
CA GLU A 108 -28.63 -2.36 -89.10
C GLU A 108 -29.68 -1.42 -89.73
N ASP A 109 -29.22 -0.59 -90.68
CA ASP A 109 -29.91 0.29 -91.66
C ASP A 109 -30.32 1.75 -91.32
N GLN A 110 -29.71 2.68 -92.06
CA GLN A 110 -30.33 3.94 -92.54
C GLN A 110 -30.04 4.14 -94.04
N PRO A 111 -30.99 4.71 -94.82
CA PRO A 111 -30.68 5.30 -96.13
C PRO A 111 -30.84 6.83 -96.20
N THR A 112 -30.00 7.41 -97.07
CA THR A 112 -29.88 8.77 -97.62
C THR A 112 -31.13 9.42 -98.24
N GLN A 113 -31.24 10.77 -98.20
CA GLN A 113 -31.67 11.58 -99.36
C GLN A 113 -31.24 13.06 -99.31
N PHE A 114 -31.02 13.62 -100.51
CA PHE A 114 -30.37 14.90 -100.86
C PHE A 114 -31.36 15.74 -101.70
N GLN A 115 -31.41 17.07 -101.61
CA GLN A 115 -31.83 17.91 -102.77
C GLN A 115 -31.38 19.38 -102.78
N LYS A 116 -30.99 19.78 -104.00
CA LYS A 116 -30.38 21.03 -104.55
C LYS A 116 -31.34 22.22 -104.74
N ARG A 117 -30.77 23.44 -104.91
CA ARG A 117 -30.77 24.29 -106.15
C ARG A 117 -30.01 25.62 -105.91
N ARG A 118 -28.94 25.96 -106.66
CA ARG A 118 -28.84 26.69 -107.98
C ARG A 118 -29.29 28.16 -107.91
N SER A 119 -28.69 29.16 -108.57
CA SER A 119 -27.56 29.36 -109.52
C SER A 119 -27.47 30.89 -109.79
N GLU A 120 -26.33 31.50 -110.13
CA GLU A 120 -25.85 31.91 -111.49
C GLU A 120 -24.88 33.11 -111.28
N SER A 121 -23.96 33.57 -112.14
CA SER A 121 -23.16 33.16 -113.31
C SER A 121 -22.48 34.46 -113.82
N ILE A 122 -21.33 34.41 -114.55
CA ILE A 122 -21.08 35.08 -115.86
C ILE A 122 -19.56 35.25 -116.20
N PHE A 123 -19.15 34.53 -117.27
CA PHE A 123 -18.16 34.82 -118.35
C PHE A 123 -16.64 34.87 -118.05
N GLN A 124 -15.77 33.96 -118.53
CA GLN A 124 -15.37 33.46 -119.88
C GLN A 124 -14.07 34.11 -120.44
N ASN A 125 -12.93 33.40 -120.40
CA ASN A 125 -11.78 33.62 -121.29
C ASN A 125 -10.91 32.35 -121.49
N LYS A 126 -10.38 32.16 -122.70
CA LYS A 126 -9.76 30.93 -123.27
C LYS A 126 -8.31 30.62 -122.81
N LEU A 127 -7.98 30.89 -121.54
CA LEU A 127 -6.83 30.27 -120.85
C LEU A 127 -7.21 28.91 -120.21
N PHE A 128 -8.39 28.37 -120.57
CA PHE A 128 -9.16 27.41 -119.77
C PHE A 128 -9.00 25.93 -120.18
N GLN A 129 -7.94 25.55 -120.90
CA GLN A 129 -7.73 24.14 -121.27
C GLN A 129 -6.51 23.46 -120.61
N ARG A 130 -5.56 24.22 -120.04
CA ARG A 130 -4.65 23.70 -118.99
C ARG A 130 -5.00 24.27 -117.62
N SER A 131 -5.54 25.49 -117.57
CA SER A 131 -6.23 25.99 -116.38
C SER A 131 -7.59 25.34 -116.18
N GLY A 132 -8.19 24.65 -117.16
CA GLY A 132 -9.46 23.94 -116.98
C GLY A 132 -9.33 22.72 -116.08
N VAL A 133 -8.25 21.94 -116.19
CA VAL A 133 -8.01 20.78 -115.31
C VAL A 133 -7.56 21.25 -113.93
N VAL A 134 -6.70 22.27 -113.85
CA VAL A 134 -6.26 22.84 -112.56
C VAL A 134 -7.39 23.61 -111.88
N PHE A 135 -8.23 24.34 -112.59
CA PHE A 135 -9.40 25.03 -112.04
C PHE A 135 -10.52 24.06 -111.71
N PHE A 136 -10.74 22.99 -112.48
CA PHE A 136 -11.70 21.95 -112.12
C PHE A 136 -11.21 21.16 -110.91
N LEU A 137 -9.94 20.77 -110.84
CA LEU A 137 -9.37 20.13 -109.65
C LEU A 137 -9.34 21.07 -108.44
N ALA A 138 -9.00 22.35 -108.62
CA ALA A 138 -9.02 23.34 -107.54
C ALA A 138 -10.45 23.70 -107.09
N LEU A 139 -11.42 23.80 -108.02
CA LEU A 139 -12.83 24.04 -107.70
C LEU A 139 -13.46 22.81 -107.07
N THR A 140 -13.11 21.60 -107.51
CA THR A 140 -13.60 20.35 -106.89
C THR A 140 -12.96 20.15 -105.51
N TYR A 141 -11.67 20.46 -105.35
CA TYR A 141 -10.97 20.46 -104.06
C TYR A 141 -11.55 21.52 -103.10
N PHE A 142 -11.85 22.72 -103.60
CA PHE A 142 -12.43 23.80 -102.81
C PHE A 142 -13.89 23.56 -102.45
N LEU A 143 -14.71 23.02 -103.36
CA LEU A 143 -16.08 22.60 -103.06
C LEU A 143 -16.10 21.40 -102.12
N PHE A 144 -15.23 20.41 -102.31
CA PHE A 144 -15.08 19.30 -101.37
C PHE A 144 -14.71 19.80 -99.98
N TYR A 145 -13.75 20.72 -99.88
CA TYR A 145 -13.39 21.37 -98.62
C TYR A 145 -14.56 22.15 -98.01
N LEU A 146 -15.27 22.99 -98.76
CA LEU A 146 -16.42 23.76 -98.25
C LEU A 146 -17.58 22.87 -97.79
N PHE A 147 -17.88 21.78 -98.49
CA PHE A 147 -18.98 20.88 -98.14
C PHE A 147 -18.63 19.84 -97.06
N THR A 148 -17.34 19.60 -96.80
CA THR A 148 -16.89 18.65 -95.76
C THR A 148 -16.30 19.33 -94.52
N SER A 149 -16.17 20.66 -94.52
CA SER A 149 -15.75 21.44 -93.34
C SER A 149 -16.92 21.73 -92.42
N LYS A 150 -16.65 21.77 -91.11
CA LYS A 150 -17.58 22.16 -90.04
C LYS A 150 -17.28 23.58 -89.57
N ALA A 151 -18.31 24.30 -89.13
CA ALA A 151 -18.18 25.66 -88.64
C ALA A 151 -17.79 25.65 -87.14
N VAL A 152 -16.54 25.98 -86.83
CA VAL A 152 -16.00 25.94 -85.47
C VAL A 152 -15.85 27.36 -84.94
N GLU A 153 -16.52 27.64 -83.82
CA GLU A 153 -16.38 28.89 -83.08
C GLU A 153 -15.43 28.69 -81.90
N ILE A 154 -14.31 29.39 -81.88
CA ILE A 154 -13.38 29.34 -80.75
C ILE A 154 -13.61 30.60 -79.92
N ARG A 155 -14.11 30.44 -78.69
CA ARG A 155 -14.38 31.51 -77.74
C ARG A 155 -13.32 31.53 -76.67
N THR A 156 -12.94 32.72 -76.25
CA THR A 156 -11.95 32.91 -75.20
C THR A 156 -12.55 33.69 -74.04
N THR A 157 -12.18 33.33 -72.81
CA THR A 157 -12.53 34.08 -71.61
C THR A 157 -11.24 34.57 -70.94
N PRO A 158 -11.01 35.90 -70.85
CA PRO A 158 -11.81 36.99 -71.42
C PRO A 158 -11.83 36.99 -72.96
N GLY A 159 -12.85 37.63 -73.55
CA GLY A 159 -13.02 37.77 -75.00
C GLY A 159 -11.86 38.48 -75.71
N ASP A 160 -11.86 38.49 -77.04
CA ASP A 160 -10.95 39.29 -77.89
C ASP A 160 -9.49 38.82 -77.98
N ALA A 161 -9.19 37.56 -77.65
CA ALA A 161 -7.85 37.02 -77.86
C ALA A 161 -7.56 36.78 -79.35
N ASN A 162 -6.30 36.94 -79.76
CA ASN A 162 -5.84 36.58 -81.09
C ASN A 162 -5.74 35.05 -81.20
N ILE A 163 -6.58 34.45 -82.05
CA ILE A 163 -6.66 33.00 -82.26
C ILE A 163 -6.19 32.68 -83.68
N SER A 164 -5.22 31.78 -83.80
CA SER A 164 -4.78 31.17 -85.05
C SER A 164 -4.89 29.65 -84.97
N VAL A 165 -5.43 29.03 -86.00
CA VAL A 165 -5.53 27.56 -86.10
C VAL A 165 -4.49 27.06 -87.11
N SER A 166 -3.78 25.99 -86.76
CA SER A 166 -2.81 25.30 -87.62
C SER A 166 -3.01 23.78 -87.57
N GLY A 167 -2.56 23.03 -88.58
CA GLY A 167 -2.72 21.58 -88.68
C GLY A 167 -3.73 21.15 -89.76
N GLY A 168 -3.75 19.88 -90.14
CA GLY A 168 -4.58 19.39 -91.25
C GLY A 168 -4.06 19.76 -92.65
N ALA A 169 -4.54 19.04 -93.68
CA ALA A 169 -4.06 19.15 -95.08
C ALA A 169 -4.85 20.16 -95.94
N PHE A 170 -5.67 21.02 -95.32
CA PHE A 170 -6.62 21.92 -95.96
C PHE A 170 -6.51 23.34 -95.36
N PRO A 171 -6.91 24.41 -96.09
CA PRO A 171 -6.84 25.78 -95.59
C PRO A 171 -7.78 26.01 -94.38
N HIS A 172 -7.49 27.04 -93.56
CA HIS A 172 -8.24 27.40 -92.34
C HIS A 172 -9.03 28.70 -92.54
N ILE A 173 -10.09 28.65 -93.34
CA ILE A 173 -10.82 29.87 -93.71
C ILE A 173 -11.71 30.34 -92.56
N LYS A 174 -11.54 31.59 -92.11
CA LYS A 174 -12.39 32.22 -91.08
C LYS A 174 -13.46 33.09 -91.73
N ILE A 175 -14.74 32.78 -91.51
CA ILE A 175 -15.89 33.51 -92.06
C ILE A 175 -16.82 33.89 -90.91
N SER A 176 -17.16 35.18 -90.80
CA SER A 176 -18.09 35.71 -89.78
C SER A 176 -17.79 35.25 -88.34
N GLY A 177 -16.50 35.18 -87.97
CA GLY A 177 -16.06 34.81 -86.62
C GLY A 177 -15.82 33.31 -86.38
N ARG A 178 -16.19 32.42 -87.31
CA ARG A 178 -16.01 30.96 -87.21
C ARG A 178 -14.97 30.44 -88.20
N PHE A 179 -14.19 29.45 -87.80
CA PHE A 179 -13.27 28.73 -88.68
C PHE A 179 -14.00 27.60 -89.40
N LEU A 180 -13.76 27.43 -90.69
CA LEU A 180 -14.17 26.25 -91.43
C LEU A 180 -13.05 25.22 -91.39
N LEU A 181 -13.27 24.14 -90.66
CA LEU A 181 -12.27 23.08 -90.43
C LEU A 181 -12.89 21.73 -90.76
N ARG A 182 -12.18 20.86 -91.46
CA ARG A 182 -12.63 19.47 -91.66
C ARG A 182 -12.47 18.66 -90.38
N PRO A 183 -13.24 17.59 -90.17
CA PRO A 183 -13.04 16.70 -89.04
C PRO A 183 -11.60 16.19 -88.94
N GLY A 184 -11.05 16.19 -87.72
CA GLY A 184 -9.65 15.89 -87.43
C GLY A 184 -9.05 16.80 -86.36
N GLU A 185 -7.78 16.56 -86.03
CA GLU A 185 -7.07 17.32 -85.00
C GLU A 185 -6.38 18.58 -85.56
N TYR A 186 -6.55 19.70 -84.87
CA TYR A 186 -5.90 20.97 -85.15
C TYR A 186 -5.29 21.54 -83.88
N GLN A 187 -4.39 22.50 -84.03
CA GLN A 187 -3.82 23.27 -82.93
C GLN A 187 -4.35 24.69 -82.98
N ALA A 188 -5.08 25.10 -81.94
CA ALA A 188 -5.51 26.46 -81.73
C ALA A 188 -4.50 27.18 -80.83
N ARG A 189 -3.67 28.04 -81.44
CA ARG A 189 -2.81 28.95 -80.70
C ARG A 189 -3.57 30.23 -80.38
N TYR A 190 -3.62 30.59 -79.10
CA TYR A 190 -4.30 31.79 -78.63
C TYR A 190 -3.31 32.67 -77.86
N SER A 191 -3.42 33.98 -78.07
CA SER A 191 -2.58 34.97 -77.41
C SER A 191 -3.38 36.22 -77.07
N LYS A 192 -3.19 36.71 -75.85
CA LYS A 192 -3.72 37.99 -75.39
C LYS A 192 -2.68 38.67 -74.49
N PRO A 193 -2.34 39.95 -74.69
CA PRO A 193 -1.46 40.67 -73.78
C PRO A 193 -1.94 40.54 -72.32
N GLY A 194 -1.03 40.24 -71.39
CA GLY A 194 -1.34 40.00 -69.96
C GLY A 194 -1.74 38.56 -69.62
N TYR A 195 -1.85 37.67 -70.60
CA TYR A 195 -2.20 36.25 -70.42
C TYR A 195 -1.13 35.35 -71.02
N PHE A 196 -1.01 34.11 -70.52
CA PHE A 196 -0.13 33.11 -71.12
C PHE A 196 -0.52 32.85 -72.58
N THR A 197 0.47 32.91 -73.47
CA THR A 197 0.29 32.43 -74.84
C THR A 197 0.46 30.92 -74.85
N ASP A 198 -0.56 30.21 -75.32
CA ASP A 198 -0.58 28.75 -75.27
C ASP A 198 -1.26 28.19 -76.52
N THR A 199 -1.11 26.88 -76.72
CA THR A 199 -1.65 26.15 -77.87
C THR A 199 -2.45 24.95 -77.36
N LEU A 200 -3.74 24.91 -77.70
CA LEU A 200 -4.62 23.80 -77.37
C LEU A 200 -4.82 22.92 -78.60
N VAL A 201 -4.62 21.61 -78.45
CA VAL A 201 -5.05 20.65 -79.48
C VAL A 201 -6.57 20.58 -79.41
N ILE A 202 -7.22 20.89 -80.53
CA ILE A 202 -8.66 20.87 -80.69
C ILE A 202 -9.04 19.80 -81.70
N GLU A 203 -9.98 18.94 -81.32
CA GLU A 203 -10.52 17.91 -82.20
C GLU A 203 -11.84 18.40 -82.80
N ILE A 204 -11.91 18.42 -84.12
CA ILE A 204 -13.11 18.78 -84.86
C ILE A 204 -13.85 17.50 -85.21
N ASN A 205 -15.05 17.35 -84.66
CA ASN A 205 -15.89 16.19 -84.89
C ASN A 205 -16.76 16.38 -86.17
N GLU A 206 -17.65 15.43 -86.45
CA GLU A 206 -18.54 15.49 -87.62
C GLU A 206 -19.76 16.43 -87.43
N GLU A 207 -19.89 17.13 -86.31
CA GLU A 207 -21.02 18.03 -86.05
C GLU A 207 -21.00 19.25 -86.98
N SER A 208 -22.17 19.72 -87.42
CA SER A 208 -22.28 20.83 -88.37
C SER A 208 -21.72 22.16 -87.84
N SER A 209 -21.67 22.31 -86.52
CA SER A 209 -21.11 23.47 -85.81
C SER A 209 -20.61 23.05 -84.43
N GLN A 210 -19.41 23.49 -84.05
CA GLN A 210 -18.81 23.22 -82.74
C GLN A 210 -18.38 24.53 -82.08
N VAL A 211 -18.51 24.62 -80.75
CA VAL A 211 -17.98 25.74 -79.96
C VAL A 211 -16.89 25.22 -79.04
N ILE A 212 -15.75 25.89 -79.02
CA ILE A 212 -14.60 25.55 -78.17
C ILE A 212 -14.31 26.74 -77.27
N ASP A 213 -14.56 26.58 -75.98
CA ASP A 213 -14.30 27.61 -74.98
C ASP A 213 -12.90 27.44 -74.36
N ILE A 214 -12.11 28.50 -74.38
CA ILE A 214 -10.74 28.55 -73.85
C ILE A 214 -10.65 29.63 -72.77
N ASN A 215 -10.37 29.22 -71.53
CA ASN A 215 -10.13 30.14 -70.43
C ASN A 215 -8.64 30.51 -70.38
N LEU A 216 -8.31 31.78 -70.62
CA LEU A 216 -6.93 32.24 -70.62
C LEU A 216 -6.44 32.39 -69.18
N LYS A 217 -5.26 31.85 -68.89
CA LYS A 217 -4.56 32.06 -67.62
C LYS A 217 -3.82 33.39 -67.67
N LYS A 218 -4.07 34.27 -66.68
CA LYS A 218 -3.32 35.52 -66.53
C LYS A 218 -1.85 35.22 -66.25
N LEU A 219 -0.94 36.06 -66.74
CA LEU A 219 0.45 36.04 -66.29
C LEU A 219 0.53 36.38 -64.78
N PRO A 220 1.59 35.96 -64.06
CA PRO A 220 1.83 36.38 -62.68
C PRO A 220 1.83 37.91 -62.51
N GLY A 221 1.49 38.39 -61.32
CA GLY A 221 1.68 39.79 -60.92
C GLY A 221 3.09 40.00 -60.35
N VAL A 222 3.56 41.24 -60.36
CA VAL A 222 4.85 41.65 -59.78
C VAL A 222 4.58 42.28 -58.41
N ILE A 223 4.89 41.59 -57.33
CA ILE A 223 4.47 41.97 -55.98
C ILE A 223 5.65 42.45 -55.16
N GLN A 224 5.52 43.59 -54.49
CA GLN A 224 6.50 44.07 -53.52
C GLN A 224 5.88 44.10 -52.13
N PHE A 225 6.52 43.40 -51.19
CA PHE A 225 6.16 43.47 -49.77
C PHE A 225 7.11 44.44 -49.06
N LYS A 226 6.56 45.38 -48.30
CA LYS A 226 7.31 46.32 -47.46
C LYS A 226 6.86 46.18 -46.02
N THR A 227 7.79 46.33 -45.09
CA THR A 227 7.53 46.23 -43.65
C THR A 227 7.89 47.52 -42.93
N GLN A 228 7.18 47.81 -41.83
CA GLN A 228 7.46 48.93 -40.93
C GLN A 228 7.61 48.41 -39.49
N PRO A 229 8.81 48.45 -38.89
CA PRO A 229 10.09 48.86 -39.47
C PRO A 229 10.54 47.94 -40.61
N ALA A 230 11.42 48.45 -41.49
CA ALA A 230 11.99 47.68 -42.58
C ALA A 230 12.95 46.62 -42.01
N VAL A 231 12.54 45.35 -42.11
CA VAL A 231 13.31 44.18 -41.65
C VAL A 231 13.18 43.03 -42.63
N ASP A 232 14.16 42.13 -42.57
CA ASP A 232 14.19 40.95 -43.43
C ASP A 232 13.09 39.95 -43.04
N TYR A 233 12.57 39.25 -44.03
CA TYR A 233 11.52 38.26 -43.86
C TYR A 233 11.68 37.07 -44.79
N GLU A 234 11.19 35.92 -44.33
CA GLU A 234 10.99 34.75 -45.19
C GLU A 234 9.58 34.80 -45.78
N LEU A 235 9.49 34.72 -47.10
CA LEU A 235 8.22 34.74 -47.82
C LEU A 235 7.75 33.33 -48.15
N TYR A 236 6.55 33.00 -47.68
CA TYR A 236 5.82 31.80 -48.04
C TYR A 236 4.56 32.16 -48.84
N VAL A 237 4.34 31.46 -49.95
CA VAL A 237 3.13 31.59 -50.77
C VAL A 237 2.49 30.21 -50.88
N ASN A 238 1.25 30.09 -50.39
CA ASN A 238 0.52 28.82 -50.28
C ASN A 238 1.39 27.73 -49.64
N GLU A 239 1.97 28.03 -48.47
CA GLU A 239 2.82 27.14 -47.68
C GLU A 239 4.17 26.75 -48.33
N ARG A 240 4.47 27.27 -49.53
CA ARG A 240 5.75 27.04 -50.20
C ARG A 240 6.66 28.24 -50.01
N MET A 241 7.88 27.99 -49.54
CA MET A 241 8.90 29.02 -49.41
C MET A 241 9.29 29.55 -50.80
N VAL A 242 9.16 30.85 -51.02
CA VAL A 242 9.52 31.51 -52.27
C VAL A 242 10.93 32.08 -52.20
N LYS A 243 11.33 32.68 -51.08
CA LYS A 243 12.67 33.24 -50.87
C LYS A 243 12.96 33.50 -49.39
N SER A 244 14.25 33.50 -49.03
CA SER A 244 14.75 33.63 -47.64
C SER A 244 15.39 34.98 -47.28
N GLU A 245 15.62 35.89 -48.24
CA GLU A 245 16.34 37.15 -47.99
C GLU A 245 15.74 38.32 -48.81
N SER A 246 15.74 39.49 -48.17
CA SER A 246 14.81 40.63 -48.22
C SER A 246 14.75 41.48 -49.50
N GLU A 247 13.76 42.39 -49.50
CA GLU A 247 13.38 43.39 -50.51
C GLU A 247 13.57 42.99 -51.98
N GLY A 248 12.46 42.68 -52.63
CA GLY A 248 12.42 42.48 -54.07
C GLY A 248 11.00 42.45 -54.61
N SER A 249 10.90 42.41 -55.93
CA SER A 249 9.66 42.18 -56.63
C SER A 249 9.51 40.66 -56.90
N TYR A 250 8.40 40.08 -56.45
CA TYR A 250 8.12 38.66 -56.56
C TYR A 250 7.07 38.42 -57.66
N LEU A 251 7.32 37.45 -58.54
CA LEU A 251 6.31 37.01 -59.50
C LEU A 251 5.38 36.01 -58.84
N ILE A 252 4.15 36.44 -58.54
CA ILE A 252 3.15 35.63 -57.84
C ILE A 252 1.96 35.36 -58.77
N GLU A 253 1.47 34.12 -58.81
CA GLU A 253 0.34 33.74 -59.65
C GLU A 253 -0.91 34.59 -59.35
N ALA A 254 -1.63 34.97 -60.41
CA ALA A 254 -2.85 35.76 -60.29
C ALA A 254 -3.97 34.99 -59.55
N GLY A 255 -4.78 35.70 -58.77
CA GLY A 255 -5.86 35.15 -57.95
C GLY A 255 -5.61 35.33 -56.45
N LYS A 256 -6.42 34.68 -55.62
CA LYS A 256 -6.24 34.70 -54.16
C LYS A 256 -5.07 33.82 -53.77
N GLN A 257 -4.10 34.41 -53.09
CA GLN A 257 -2.86 33.75 -52.65
C GLN A 257 -2.73 33.91 -51.14
N ASN A 258 -2.42 32.83 -50.44
CA ASN A 258 -2.13 32.90 -49.01
C ASN A 258 -0.65 33.25 -48.85
N ILE A 259 -0.39 34.41 -48.25
CA ILE A 259 0.95 34.95 -48.01
C ILE A 259 1.25 34.81 -46.53
N GLU A 260 2.42 34.26 -46.22
CA GLU A 260 2.99 34.27 -44.88
C GLU A 260 4.37 34.93 -44.91
N LEU A 261 4.54 35.97 -44.09
CA LEU A 261 5.82 36.62 -43.84
C LEU A 261 6.28 36.22 -42.43
N ARG A 262 7.45 35.57 -42.34
CA ARG A 262 8.05 35.20 -41.05
C ARG A 262 9.24 36.09 -40.75
N PHE A 263 9.38 36.44 -39.48
CA PHE A 263 10.40 37.36 -38.97
C PHE A 263 11.11 36.73 -37.78
N GLU A 264 12.35 37.15 -37.52
CA GLU A 264 13.13 36.65 -36.37
C GLU A 264 12.66 37.24 -35.03
N LYS A 265 12.36 38.55 -35.00
CA LYS A 265 11.99 39.29 -33.78
C LYS A 265 10.56 39.87 -33.80
N TYR A 266 9.72 39.49 -34.76
CA TYR A 266 8.37 40.04 -34.91
C TYR A 266 7.37 38.91 -35.14
N PHE A 267 6.10 39.15 -34.82
CA PHE A 267 5.06 38.15 -35.08
C PHE A 267 4.90 37.92 -36.58
N SER A 268 4.72 36.66 -36.98
CA SER A 268 4.49 36.34 -38.39
C SER A 268 3.16 36.92 -38.87
N ILE A 269 3.14 37.36 -40.13
CA ILE A 269 1.95 37.91 -40.77
C ILE A 269 1.42 36.85 -41.73
N GLN A 270 0.15 36.49 -41.59
CA GLN A 270 -0.54 35.56 -42.47
C GLN A 270 -1.79 36.21 -43.05
N GLU A 271 -1.78 36.51 -44.35
CA GLU A 271 -2.90 37.17 -45.03
C GLU A 271 -3.21 36.53 -46.39
N GLN A 272 -4.49 36.53 -46.75
CA GLN A 272 -4.92 36.14 -48.09
C GLN A 272 -5.02 37.39 -48.98
N LEU A 273 -4.08 37.53 -49.92
CA LEU A 273 -4.01 38.67 -50.82
C LEU A 273 -4.58 38.32 -52.20
N ASN A 274 -5.26 39.27 -52.83
CA ASN A 274 -5.74 39.12 -54.20
C ASN A 274 -4.74 39.72 -55.20
N ILE A 275 -4.11 38.83 -55.98
CA ILE A 275 -3.11 39.18 -56.99
C ILE A 275 -3.81 39.40 -58.34
N GLU A 276 -3.70 40.61 -58.88
CA GLU A 276 -4.40 41.02 -60.11
C GLU A 276 -3.87 40.29 -61.36
N GLY A 277 -2.55 40.03 -61.40
CA GLY A 277 -1.85 39.35 -62.48
C GLY A 277 -1.40 40.26 -63.62
N MET A 278 -1.21 39.68 -64.81
CA MET A 278 -0.93 40.39 -66.06
C MET A 278 0.38 41.20 -66.07
N ASN A 279 1.37 40.82 -65.27
CA ASN A 279 2.59 41.60 -64.99
C ASN A 279 2.32 42.98 -64.38
N GLN A 280 1.16 43.20 -63.76
CA GLN A 280 0.90 44.45 -63.02
C GLN A 280 1.67 44.46 -61.70
N GLU A 281 2.17 45.63 -61.33
CA GLU A 281 2.85 45.85 -60.05
C GLU A 281 1.83 46.12 -58.95
N GLN A 282 1.94 45.40 -57.82
CA GLN A 282 1.19 45.68 -56.60
C GLN A 282 2.15 45.75 -55.41
N GLN A 283 1.88 46.68 -54.49
CA GLN A 283 2.66 46.84 -53.27
C GLN A 283 1.77 46.63 -52.05
N PHE A 284 2.23 45.82 -51.11
CA PHE A 284 1.59 45.62 -49.80
C PHE A 284 2.55 46.06 -48.70
N ILE A 285 2.05 46.83 -47.74
CA ILE A 285 2.83 47.37 -46.62
C ILE A 285 2.27 46.75 -45.33
N PHE A 286 3.15 46.26 -44.47
CA PHE A 286 2.81 45.62 -43.22
C PHE A 286 3.51 46.27 -42.03
N ASP A 287 2.74 46.66 -41.02
CA ASP A 287 3.28 47.14 -39.74
C ASP A 287 3.58 45.94 -38.85
N LEU A 288 4.78 45.89 -38.27
CA LEU A 288 5.24 44.73 -37.50
C LEU A 288 5.08 44.95 -36.00
N GLU A 289 4.50 43.97 -35.33
CA GLU A 289 4.45 43.90 -33.87
C GLU A 289 5.66 43.11 -33.34
N PRO A 290 6.49 43.70 -32.45
CA PRO A 290 7.61 42.98 -31.84
C PRO A 290 7.13 41.72 -31.12
N ALA A 291 7.82 40.61 -31.31
CA ALA A 291 7.56 39.34 -30.63
C ALA A 291 8.58 39.09 -29.50
N TRP A 292 9.10 40.16 -28.89
CA TRP A 292 10.08 40.11 -27.81
C TRP A 292 9.81 41.17 -26.74
N ALA A 293 10.43 41.00 -25.57
CA ALA A 293 10.37 41.89 -24.42
C ALA A 293 11.78 42.27 -23.95
N ASP A 294 11.93 43.45 -23.37
CA ASP A 294 13.15 43.89 -22.70
C ASP A 294 13.14 43.36 -21.26
N VAL A 295 13.97 42.35 -20.97
CA VAL A 295 14.01 41.66 -19.68
C VAL A 295 15.29 41.98 -18.93
N GLN A 296 15.17 42.65 -17.79
CA GLN A 296 16.26 42.89 -16.86
C GLN A 296 16.35 41.80 -15.79
N ILE A 297 17.42 41.02 -15.82
CA ILE A 297 17.66 39.91 -14.90
C ILE A 297 18.62 40.34 -13.79
N ASN A 298 18.12 40.28 -12.55
CA ASN A 298 18.87 40.63 -11.35
C ASN A 298 19.13 39.40 -10.47
N THR A 299 20.28 39.32 -9.82
CA THR A 299 20.61 38.21 -8.89
C THR A 299 21.21 38.72 -7.60
N VAL A 300 21.07 37.93 -6.53
CA VAL A 300 21.70 38.15 -5.23
C VAL A 300 22.48 36.88 -4.86
N PRO A 301 23.82 36.92 -4.82
CA PRO A 301 24.69 38.07 -5.14
C PRO A 301 24.70 38.43 -6.64
N SER A 302 25.16 39.63 -6.98
CA SER A 302 25.38 40.08 -8.36
C SER A 302 26.52 39.32 -9.05
N GLU A 303 26.71 39.54 -10.36
CA GLU A 303 27.73 38.87 -11.20
C GLU A 303 27.57 37.34 -11.21
N ALA A 304 26.33 36.85 -11.31
CA ALA A 304 26.04 35.45 -11.59
C ALA A 304 25.89 35.26 -13.09
N GLU A 305 26.43 34.17 -13.63
CA GLU A 305 26.28 33.81 -15.04
C GLU A 305 24.81 33.50 -15.32
N VAL A 306 24.27 34.11 -16.38
CA VAL A 306 22.90 33.95 -16.84
C VAL A 306 22.90 33.11 -18.11
N VAL A 307 22.26 31.95 -18.05
CA VAL A 307 22.11 31.00 -19.17
C VAL A 307 20.63 30.93 -19.55
N LEU A 308 20.29 31.33 -20.78
CA LEU A 308 18.93 31.31 -21.31
C LEU A 308 18.82 30.22 -22.38
N ASP A 309 17.89 29.27 -22.20
CA ASP A 309 17.65 28.13 -23.09
C ASP A 309 18.93 27.35 -23.44
N GLY A 310 19.81 27.18 -22.45
CA GLY A 310 21.07 26.46 -22.58
C GLY A 310 22.23 27.27 -23.16
N GLN A 311 22.02 28.54 -23.55
CA GLN A 311 23.06 29.43 -24.05
C GLN A 311 23.47 30.47 -23.00
N SER A 312 24.77 30.61 -22.74
CA SER A 312 25.29 31.66 -21.86
C SER A 312 25.09 33.04 -22.49
N LYS A 313 24.46 33.96 -21.75
CA LYS A 313 24.12 35.32 -22.21
C LYS A 313 24.95 36.41 -21.53
N GLY A 314 25.69 36.09 -20.46
CA GLY A 314 26.55 37.03 -19.73
C GLY A 314 26.38 36.92 -18.22
N PHE A 315 26.66 38.00 -17.50
CA PHE A 315 26.57 38.05 -16.03
C PHE A 315 25.59 39.13 -15.57
N SER A 316 24.87 38.86 -14.50
CA SER A 316 23.89 39.78 -13.90
C SER A 316 24.53 41.01 -13.21
N PRO A 317 23.84 42.17 -13.13
CA PRO A 317 22.56 42.47 -13.78
C PRO A 317 22.71 42.55 -15.30
N LEU A 318 21.75 41.97 -16.02
CA LEU A 318 21.82 41.79 -17.47
C LEU A 318 20.47 42.11 -18.11
N ASP A 319 20.45 43.03 -19.08
CA ASP A 319 19.30 43.32 -19.92
C ASP A 319 19.34 42.44 -21.19
N LEU A 320 18.24 41.78 -21.52
CA LEU A 320 18.12 40.87 -22.66
C LEU A 320 16.81 41.09 -23.43
N ASP A 321 16.91 41.05 -24.76
CA ASP A 321 15.74 40.87 -25.62
C ASP A 321 15.36 39.38 -25.61
N ILE A 322 14.22 39.03 -25.02
CA ILE A 322 13.73 37.65 -24.96
C ILE A 322 12.43 37.54 -25.75
N LEU A 323 12.32 36.51 -26.60
CA LEU A 323 11.11 36.27 -27.40
C LEU A 323 9.90 35.97 -26.50
N ASP A 324 8.70 36.15 -27.04
CA ASP A 324 7.46 35.74 -26.39
C ASP A 324 7.44 34.23 -26.13
N GLY A 325 7.00 33.84 -24.92
CA GLY A 325 6.83 32.44 -24.56
C GLY A 325 7.53 32.07 -23.26
N LYS A 326 7.75 30.76 -23.08
CA LYS A 326 8.37 30.19 -21.87
C LYS A 326 9.82 29.87 -22.15
N HIS A 327 10.71 30.44 -21.36
CA HIS A 327 12.15 30.26 -21.46
C HIS A 327 12.71 29.60 -20.19
N THR A 328 13.73 28.76 -20.36
CA THR A 328 14.45 28.17 -19.22
C THR A 328 15.64 29.04 -18.85
N LEU A 329 15.59 29.63 -17.67
CA LEU A 329 16.65 30.44 -17.10
C LEU A 329 17.47 29.60 -16.12
N SER A 330 18.78 29.48 -16.34
CA SER A 330 19.72 28.88 -15.39
C SER A 330 20.74 29.92 -14.94
N ILE A 331 20.89 30.08 -13.64
CA ILE A 331 21.77 31.07 -13.02
C ILE A 331 22.85 30.33 -12.26
N ARG A 332 24.10 30.64 -12.58
CA ARG A 332 25.28 29.96 -12.01
C ARG A 332 26.23 30.95 -11.38
N LYS A 333 26.78 30.61 -10.22
CA LYS A 333 27.86 31.38 -9.61
C LYS A 333 28.77 30.48 -8.81
N SER A 334 30.08 30.68 -8.95
CA SER A 334 31.07 29.94 -8.16
C SER A 334 30.80 30.12 -6.66
N GLY A 335 30.70 29.00 -5.94
CA GLY A 335 30.38 28.97 -4.50
C GLY A 335 28.90 29.01 -4.14
N TYR A 336 28.04 28.96 -5.14
CA TYR A 336 26.59 28.92 -4.98
C TYR A 336 26.00 27.70 -5.69
N LYS A 337 24.81 27.30 -5.24
CA LYS A 337 23.99 26.27 -5.88
C LYS A 337 23.40 26.85 -7.17
N ASP A 338 23.44 26.07 -8.25
CA ASP A 338 22.81 26.44 -9.52
C ASP A 338 21.30 26.58 -9.32
N LEU A 339 20.72 27.65 -9.86
CA LEU A 339 19.28 27.91 -9.82
C LEU A 339 18.70 27.84 -11.23
N THR A 340 17.70 26.98 -11.44
CA THR A 340 16.95 26.92 -12.69
C THR A 340 15.50 27.34 -12.46
N SER A 341 14.99 28.22 -13.31
CA SER A 341 13.64 28.79 -13.23
C SER A 341 13.02 28.90 -14.63
N GLU A 342 11.69 28.81 -14.71
CA GLU A 342 10.94 29.09 -15.95
C GLU A 342 10.56 30.58 -15.96
N LEU A 343 10.96 31.28 -17.02
CA LEU A 343 10.63 32.68 -17.25
C LEU A 343 9.57 32.74 -18.35
N ALA A 344 8.36 33.14 -17.99
CA ALA A 344 7.32 33.49 -18.95
C ALA A 344 7.52 34.94 -19.40
N VAL A 345 7.68 35.15 -20.70
CA VAL A 345 7.91 36.45 -21.32
C VAL A 345 6.73 36.78 -22.21
N GLN A 346 6.19 37.98 -22.04
CA GLN A 346 5.13 38.54 -22.88
C GLN A 346 5.69 39.68 -23.73
N ALA A 347 5.51 39.60 -25.05
CA ALA A 347 6.05 40.58 -25.99
C ALA A 347 5.60 42.02 -25.70
N GLY A 348 6.48 42.99 -26.00
CA GLY A 348 6.22 44.42 -25.90
C GLY A 348 6.28 45.00 -24.48
N GLU A 349 6.42 44.17 -23.45
CA GLU A 349 6.58 44.61 -22.07
C GLU A 349 8.06 44.82 -21.70
N LYS A 350 8.31 45.71 -20.74
CA LYS A 350 9.59 45.78 -20.04
C LYS A 350 9.46 44.99 -18.74
N ILE A 351 10.15 43.86 -18.64
CA ILE A 351 10.09 42.96 -17.50
C ILE A 351 11.33 43.17 -16.64
N ILE A 352 11.15 43.61 -15.41
CA ILE A 352 12.24 43.66 -14.42
C ILE A 352 12.01 42.51 -13.46
N THR A 353 12.91 41.53 -13.43
CA THR A 353 12.74 40.38 -12.54
C THR A 353 12.99 40.79 -11.09
N GLU A 354 12.23 40.19 -10.17
CA GLU A 354 12.66 40.14 -8.78
C GLU A 354 14.05 39.47 -8.70
N PRO A 355 14.95 39.93 -7.81
CA PRO A 355 16.30 39.40 -7.77
C PRO A 355 16.31 37.91 -7.41
N PHE A 356 16.86 37.08 -8.28
CA PHE A 356 17.05 35.66 -8.03
C PHE A 356 18.10 35.46 -6.94
N LYS A 357 17.69 34.91 -5.79
CA LYS A 357 18.58 34.64 -4.66
C LYS A 357 19.22 33.26 -4.81
N LEU A 358 20.55 33.22 -4.82
CA LEU A 358 21.30 31.98 -4.88
C LEU A 358 21.72 31.55 -3.47
N ASP A 359 21.48 30.28 -3.15
CA ASP A 359 21.97 29.67 -1.92
C ASP A 359 23.45 29.29 -2.07
N ARG A 360 24.23 29.42 -0.98
CA ARG A 360 25.64 29.01 -1.01
C ARG A 360 25.78 27.49 -1.08
N LEU A 361 26.92 27.02 -1.60
CA LEU A 361 27.31 25.61 -1.48
C LEU A 361 27.57 25.28 -0.01
N ASP A 362 27.05 24.14 0.43
CA ASP A 362 27.25 23.65 1.79
C ASP A 362 28.73 23.26 1.99
N SER A 363 29.27 23.62 3.15
CA SER A 363 30.67 23.37 3.51
C SER A 363 30.77 22.14 4.39
N LYS A 364 31.82 21.35 4.17
CA LYS A 364 32.03 20.08 4.87
C LYS A 364 32.59 20.32 6.27
N LEU A 365 31.99 19.67 7.26
CA LEU A 365 32.41 19.66 8.65
C LEU A 365 32.61 18.21 9.11
N GLN A 366 33.85 17.87 9.44
CA GLN A 366 34.19 16.63 10.12
C GLN A 366 34.13 16.84 11.63
N ILE A 367 33.41 15.96 12.33
CA ILE A 367 33.27 16.02 13.77
C ILE A 367 33.77 14.74 14.42
N ILE A 368 34.71 14.88 15.36
CA ILE A 368 35.26 13.77 16.14
C ILE A 368 35.11 14.08 17.64
N SER A 369 34.90 13.04 18.44
CA SER A 369 34.82 13.19 19.90
C SER A 369 35.73 12.21 20.64
N THR A 370 36.16 12.63 21.82
CA THR A 370 36.89 11.79 22.78
C THR A 370 36.03 11.64 24.04
N PRO A 371 35.55 10.43 24.39
CA PRO A 371 35.63 9.19 23.62
C PRO A 371 34.66 9.15 22.42
N GLU A 372 35.02 8.38 21.40
CA GLU A 372 34.25 8.22 20.16
C GLU A 372 32.84 7.68 20.38
N GLY A 373 31.95 7.85 19.39
CA GLY A 373 30.54 7.43 19.48
C GLY A 373 29.68 8.34 20.37
N ALA A 374 29.92 9.64 20.38
CA ALA A 374 29.00 10.62 20.96
C ALA A 374 27.89 10.95 19.95
N SER A 375 26.65 11.04 20.41
CA SER A 375 25.53 11.52 19.60
C SER A 375 25.69 13.00 19.28
N VAL A 376 25.47 13.35 18.02
CA VAL A 376 25.59 14.72 17.50
C VAL A 376 24.19 15.21 17.12
N ASN A 377 23.77 16.30 17.73
CA ASN A 377 22.50 16.95 17.42
C ASN A 377 22.75 18.38 16.90
N LEU A 378 22.13 18.75 15.78
CA LEU A 378 22.12 20.12 15.28
C LEU A 378 20.74 20.72 15.55
N ASN A 379 20.66 21.81 16.33
CA ASN A 379 19.39 22.46 16.68
C ASN A 379 18.32 21.48 17.22
N SER A 380 18.74 20.53 18.06
CA SER A 380 17.92 19.44 18.63
C SER A 380 17.52 18.31 17.67
N ILE A 381 17.99 18.34 16.42
CA ILE A 381 17.78 17.26 15.44
C ILE A 381 18.97 16.31 15.49
N TYR A 382 18.72 15.02 15.71
CA TYR A 382 19.75 13.99 15.73
C TYR A 382 20.30 13.71 14.33
N LEU A 383 21.63 13.83 14.17
CA LEU A 383 22.32 13.64 12.89
C LEU A 383 23.14 12.35 12.83
N GLY A 384 23.49 11.77 13.97
CA GLY A 384 24.29 10.54 14.03
C GLY A 384 25.25 10.49 15.21
N MET A 385 26.31 9.69 15.08
CA MET A 385 27.35 9.52 16.11
C MET A 385 28.73 9.84 15.53
N THR A 386 29.63 10.41 16.34
CA THR A 386 31.02 10.68 15.92
C THR A 386 31.84 9.39 15.74
N PRO A 387 32.80 9.31 14.79
CA PRO A 387 33.12 10.34 13.81
C PRO A 387 32.02 10.50 12.75
N ILE A 388 31.70 11.74 12.37
CA ILE A 388 30.67 12.05 11.37
C ILE A 388 31.10 13.24 10.50
N ASP A 389 30.82 13.15 9.20
CA ASP A 389 30.97 14.24 8.25
C ASP A 389 29.59 14.83 7.92
N LEU A 390 29.48 16.16 8.00
CA LEU A 390 28.25 16.91 7.74
C LEU A 390 28.49 17.94 6.65
N GLU A 391 27.45 18.26 5.88
CA GLU A 391 27.43 19.37 4.92
C GLU A 391 26.46 20.43 5.46
N LEU A 392 26.97 21.59 5.84
CA LEU A 392 26.20 22.66 6.48
C LEU A 392 26.44 24.01 5.79
N GLU A 393 25.46 24.90 5.88
CA GLU A 393 25.55 26.24 5.30
C GLU A 393 26.73 27.05 5.89
N PRO A 394 27.63 27.61 5.07
CA PRO A 394 28.74 28.41 5.54
C PRO A 394 28.31 29.82 5.98
N LEU A 395 29.15 30.49 6.75
CA LEU A 395 28.95 31.86 7.27
C LEU A 395 27.73 32.02 8.20
N VAL A 396 27.07 30.94 8.59
CA VAL A 396 26.02 30.90 9.62
C VAL A 396 26.56 30.18 10.86
N THR A 397 26.16 30.64 12.05
CA THR A 397 26.51 29.97 13.31
C THR A 397 25.59 28.77 13.55
N HIS A 398 26.17 27.58 13.59
CA HIS A 398 25.50 26.32 13.91
C HIS A 398 25.73 25.95 15.38
N LEU A 399 24.67 25.62 16.12
CA LEU A 399 24.76 25.11 17.48
C LEU A 399 24.66 23.57 17.47
N ILE A 400 25.75 22.92 17.83
CA ILE A 400 25.89 21.47 17.83
C ILE A 400 25.99 20.98 19.27
N SER A 401 25.09 20.08 19.66
CA SER A 401 25.06 19.45 20.98
C SER A 401 25.60 18.03 20.90
N PHE A 402 26.48 17.70 21.85
CA PHE A 402 27.15 16.40 21.96
C PHE A 402 26.70 15.70 23.24
N SER A 403 26.21 14.48 23.11
CA SER A 403 25.78 13.69 24.28
C SER A 403 26.29 12.25 24.21
N LYS A 404 26.76 11.71 25.32
CA LYS A 404 27.19 10.32 25.45
C LYS A 404 26.87 9.78 26.86
N PRO A 405 26.31 8.56 27.01
CA PRO A 405 26.00 8.01 28.34
C PRO A 405 27.23 7.96 29.25
N GLY A 406 27.11 8.49 30.47
CA GLY A 406 28.22 8.61 31.42
C GLY A 406 29.07 9.87 31.27
N PHE A 407 28.74 10.77 30.33
CA PHE A 407 29.46 12.01 30.08
C PHE A 407 28.52 13.22 30.14
N ARG A 408 29.07 14.39 30.46
CA ARG A 408 28.34 15.66 30.46
C ARG A 408 28.01 16.07 29.02
N THR A 409 26.75 16.42 28.77
CA THR A 409 26.35 17.06 27.50
C THR A 409 27.13 18.35 27.29
N GLN A 410 27.62 18.57 26.07
CA GLN A 410 28.40 19.73 25.72
C GLN A 410 27.89 20.35 24.44
N ASP A 411 27.73 21.67 24.43
CA ASP A 411 27.33 22.40 23.24
C ASP A 411 28.54 23.15 22.65
N ARG A 412 28.58 23.25 21.32
CA ARG A 412 29.57 24.02 20.56
C ARG A 412 28.87 24.83 19.47
N SER A 413 29.28 26.09 19.35
CA SER A 413 28.91 26.92 18.21
C SER A 413 30.05 26.92 17.21
N ILE A 414 29.75 26.71 15.94
CA ILE A 414 30.71 26.77 14.84
C ILE A 414 30.13 27.56 13.68
N GLN A 415 30.94 28.41 13.06
CA GLN A 415 30.64 29.06 11.79
C GLN A 415 31.61 28.49 10.76
N LEU A 416 31.08 27.93 9.66
CA LEU A 416 31.92 27.31 8.63
C LEU A 416 32.39 28.35 7.61
N ASP A 417 33.63 28.22 7.16
CA ASP A 417 34.16 28.95 6.02
C ASP A 417 33.52 28.44 4.72
N THR A 418 33.52 29.27 3.66
CA THR A 418 32.97 28.87 2.36
C THR A 418 33.85 27.82 1.68
N VAL A 419 33.28 27.06 0.73
CA VAL A 419 34.02 26.07 -0.07
C VAL A 419 35.25 26.67 -0.76
N GLU A 420 35.17 27.91 -1.25
CA GLU A 420 36.30 28.62 -1.88
C GLU A 420 37.40 28.89 -0.86
N THR A 421 37.01 29.36 0.32
CA THR A 421 37.93 29.69 1.42
C THR A 421 38.65 28.42 1.87
N LEU A 422 37.92 27.32 2.09
CA LEU A 422 38.50 26.02 2.43
C LEU A 422 39.50 25.54 1.37
N LYS A 423 39.11 25.54 0.10
CA LYS A 423 40.00 25.18 -1.02
C LYS A 423 41.24 26.06 -1.08
N SER A 424 41.11 27.37 -0.85
CA SER A 424 42.25 28.30 -0.85
C SER A 424 43.26 28.00 0.26
N THR A 425 42.80 27.42 1.37
CA THR A 425 43.64 26.97 2.49
C THR A 425 44.11 25.52 2.36
N GLY A 426 43.79 24.84 1.25
CA GLY A 426 44.14 23.43 1.01
C GLY A 426 43.35 22.44 1.88
N LYS A 427 42.19 22.84 2.40
CA LYS A 427 41.28 21.98 3.17
C LYS A 427 40.08 21.56 2.34
N ASP A 428 39.63 20.33 2.52
CA ASP A 428 38.36 19.84 1.97
C ASP A 428 37.20 19.92 2.98
N SER A 429 37.50 20.07 4.28
CA SER A 429 36.54 20.20 5.38
C SER A 429 37.12 20.95 6.58
N GLU A 430 36.26 21.51 7.42
CA GLU A 430 36.63 21.94 8.77
C GLU A 430 36.59 20.77 9.76
N LEU A 431 37.41 20.83 10.81
CA LEU A 431 37.49 19.79 11.83
C LEU A 431 37.10 20.32 13.21
N LEU A 432 36.01 19.78 13.77
CA LEU A 432 35.58 20.04 15.14
C LEU A 432 35.92 18.85 16.04
N LYS A 433 36.81 19.07 17.02
CA LYS A 433 37.16 18.08 18.05
C LYS A 433 36.45 18.41 19.37
N VAL A 434 35.86 17.40 20.00
CA VAL A 434 35.11 17.57 21.26
C VAL A 434 35.54 16.55 22.30
N ASP A 435 36.06 17.02 23.43
CA ASP A 435 36.47 16.16 24.55
C ASP A 435 35.39 16.16 25.65
N LEU A 436 34.61 15.08 25.70
CA LEU A 436 33.51 14.91 26.63
C LEU A 436 34.01 14.57 28.03
N GLN A 437 33.51 15.28 29.04
CA GLN A 437 33.91 15.08 30.43
C GLN A 437 33.05 14.00 31.10
N PRO A 438 33.63 12.93 31.67
CA PRO A 438 32.87 11.90 32.37
C PRO A 438 32.19 12.48 33.63
N ILE A 439 31.02 11.95 33.94
CA ILE A 439 30.27 12.24 35.17
C ILE A 439 30.19 10.98 36.01
N TYR A 440 30.32 11.12 37.33
CA TYR A 440 30.38 9.99 38.25
C TYR A 440 29.32 10.08 39.35
N GLY A 441 28.93 8.95 39.91
CA GLY A 441 28.07 8.83 41.08
C GLY A 441 28.67 7.91 42.15
N ASN A 442 28.43 8.24 43.41
CA ASN A 442 28.92 7.48 44.55
C ASN A 442 28.04 6.25 44.80
N VAL A 443 28.67 5.08 44.91
CA VAL A 443 28.00 3.82 45.25
C VAL A 443 28.63 3.23 46.50
N ASN A 444 27.82 3.07 47.54
CA ASN A 444 28.15 2.44 48.81
C ASN A 444 27.65 0.98 48.78
N ILE A 445 28.56 0.02 48.67
CA ILE A 445 28.25 -1.39 48.59
C ILE A 445 28.47 -2.04 49.96
N GLN A 446 27.43 -2.67 50.49
CA GLN A 446 27.35 -3.31 51.81
C GLN A 446 26.76 -4.73 51.68
N GLY A 447 26.79 -5.54 52.74
CA GLY A 447 26.24 -6.89 52.74
C GLY A 447 27.28 -7.97 53.09
N THR A 448 27.44 -9.00 52.25
CA THR A 448 28.35 -10.13 52.50
C THR A 448 29.79 -9.64 52.68
N LYS A 449 30.24 -9.64 53.94
CA LYS A 449 31.56 -9.13 54.35
C LYS A 449 32.69 -9.79 53.56
N ASP A 450 33.67 -8.99 53.15
CA ASP A 450 34.89 -9.38 52.44
C ASP A 450 34.67 -9.98 51.04
N ALA A 451 33.44 -9.95 50.49
CA ALA A 451 33.17 -10.36 49.12
C ALA A 451 33.87 -9.42 48.12
N LEU A 452 34.50 -10.01 47.11
CA LEU A 452 35.17 -9.32 46.02
C LEU A 452 34.12 -8.66 45.12
N VAL A 453 34.30 -7.38 44.79
CA VAL A 453 33.48 -6.64 43.83
C VAL A 453 34.32 -6.31 42.61
N MET A 454 33.80 -6.66 41.44
CA MET A 454 34.43 -6.46 40.15
C MET A 454 33.51 -5.64 39.23
N ASN A 455 34.09 -4.83 38.36
CA ASN A 455 33.40 -4.10 37.30
C ASN A 455 34.10 -4.38 35.98
N ASN A 456 33.38 -4.89 34.97
CA ASN A 456 33.96 -5.29 33.68
C ASN A 456 35.22 -6.17 33.81
N ASN A 457 35.16 -7.19 34.67
CA ASN A 457 36.27 -8.10 35.01
C ASN A 457 37.47 -7.48 35.75
N GLU A 458 37.46 -6.18 36.05
CA GLU A 458 38.47 -5.53 36.88
C GLU A 458 38.03 -5.51 38.35
N THR A 459 38.93 -5.86 39.26
CA THR A 459 38.64 -5.80 40.70
C THR A 459 38.62 -4.35 41.16
N ILE A 460 37.48 -3.90 41.69
CA ILE A 460 37.33 -2.54 42.23
C ILE A 460 37.45 -2.48 43.77
N GLY A 461 37.24 -3.60 44.47
CA GLY A 461 37.44 -3.66 45.93
C GLY A 461 36.72 -4.83 46.60
N ARG A 462 36.52 -4.74 47.93
CA ARG A 462 35.80 -5.73 48.73
C ARG A 462 34.76 -5.07 49.63
N ILE A 463 33.65 -5.76 49.91
CA ILE A 463 32.57 -5.25 50.77
C ILE A 463 33.03 -5.15 52.24
N PRO A 464 32.79 -4.03 52.96
CA PRO A 464 32.09 -2.82 52.50
C PRO A 464 32.97 -1.94 51.61
N LEU A 465 32.42 -1.49 50.47
CA LEU A 465 33.15 -0.73 49.47
C LEU A 465 32.43 0.59 49.18
N LYS A 466 33.14 1.70 49.24
CA LYS A 466 32.69 2.97 48.65
C LYS A 466 33.45 3.21 47.37
N VAL A 467 32.74 3.33 46.25
CA VAL A 467 33.35 3.51 44.94
C VAL A 467 32.62 4.61 44.16
N ASN A 468 33.38 5.41 43.41
CA ASN A 468 32.84 6.40 42.51
C ASN A 468 32.83 5.81 41.09
N LEU A 469 31.65 5.61 40.53
CA LEU A 469 31.47 4.92 39.25
C LEU A 469 30.93 5.88 38.21
N ILE A 470 31.35 5.72 36.95
CA ILE A 470 30.83 6.54 35.84
C ILE A 470 29.30 6.38 35.76
N ALA A 471 28.57 7.48 35.52
CA ALA A 471 27.11 7.54 35.51
C ALA A 471 26.49 6.93 34.25
N LYS A 472 26.86 5.69 34.00
CA LYS A 472 26.37 4.80 32.95
C LYS A 472 25.96 3.49 33.61
N GLU A 473 24.95 2.85 33.04
CA GLU A 473 24.60 1.49 33.46
C GLU A 473 25.79 0.55 33.22
N GLN A 474 26.16 -0.18 34.25
CA GLN A 474 27.23 -1.16 34.25
C GLN A 474 26.90 -2.31 35.21
N THR A 475 27.50 -3.48 34.97
CA THR A 475 27.29 -4.67 35.79
C THR A 475 28.46 -4.83 36.75
N LEU A 476 28.13 -4.97 38.04
CA LEU A 476 29.06 -5.36 39.08
C LEU A 476 28.95 -6.86 39.33
N THR A 477 30.07 -7.57 39.35
CA THR A 477 30.12 -8.97 39.76
C THR A 477 30.62 -9.06 41.19
N VAL A 478 29.86 -9.72 42.06
CA VAL A 478 30.20 -9.91 43.47
C VAL A 478 30.43 -11.38 43.75
N LYS A 479 31.63 -11.71 44.24
CA LYS A 479 32.10 -13.08 44.43
C LYS A 479 32.72 -13.28 45.81
N LYS A 480 32.45 -14.42 46.42
CA LYS A 480 33.14 -14.91 47.62
C LYS A 480 33.23 -16.42 47.58
N ASP A 481 34.38 -16.98 47.95
CA ASP A 481 34.59 -18.43 47.93
C ASP A 481 33.56 -19.13 48.83
N GLY A 482 32.98 -20.22 48.32
CA GLY A 482 31.91 -20.97 48.97
C GLY A 482 30.50 -20.37 48.84
N LEU A 483 30.34 -19.24 48.14
CA LEU A 483 29.03 -18.62 47.88
C LEU A 483 28.80 -18.44 46.38
N VAL A 484 27.53 -18.43 45.99
CA VAL A 484 27.11 -18.22 44.60
C VAL A 484 27.43 -16.78 44.18
N THR A 485 28.08 -16.63 43.02
CA THR A 485 28.43 -15.33 42.45
C THR A 485 27.17 -14.61 41.97
N GLN A 486 27.07 -13.31 42.23
CA GLN A 486 25.95 -12.48 41.79
C GLN A 486 26.40 -11.36 40.85
N GLU A 487 25.59 -11.10 39.82
CA GLU A 487 25.75 -9.96 38.92
C GLU A 487 24.66 -8.92 39.20
N ILE A 488 25.08 -7.66 39.37
CA ILE A 488 24.22 -6.57 39.79
C ILE A 488 24.37 -5.42 38.83
N LYS A 489 23.28 -5.04 38.16
CA LYS A 489 23.24 -3.84 37.34
C LYS A 489 23.12 -2.60 38.21
N VAL A 490 24.00 -1.64 37.99
CA VAL A 490 23.98 -0.35 38.67
C VAL A 490 24.09 0.78 37.65
N LYS A 491 23.28 1.82 37.82
CA LYS A 491 23.41 3.09 37.11
C LYS A 491 23.65 4.20 38.14
N PRO A 492 24.92 4.61 38.34
CA PRO A 492 25.27 5.66 39.28
C PRO A 492 24.58 6.98 38.94
N THR A 493 24.04 7.66 39.94
CA THR A 493 23.38 8.97 39.79
C THR A 493 24.31 10.07 40.31
N PRO A 494 24.78 11.00 39.45
CA PRO A 494 25.63 12.10 39.91
C PRO A 494 24.95 12.94 41.00
N GLY A 495 25.70 13.25 42.06
CA GLY A 495 25.22 14.08 43.18
C GLY A 495 24.38 13.36 44.23
N PHE A 496 24.06 12.07 44.06
CA PHE A 496 23.30 11.27 45.03
C PHE A 496 24.06 10.00 45.40
N ASP A 497 24.19 9.73 46.69
CA ASP A 497 24.79 8.50 47.20
C ASP A 497 23.81 7.34 47.07
N GLN A 498 24.19 6.28 46.35
CA GLN A 498 23.39 5.06 46.23
C GLN A 498 23.96 3.95 47.12
N THR A 499 23.10 3.25 47.86
CA THR A 499 23.53 2.11 48.69
C THR A 499 23.04 0.80 48.09
N LEU A 500 23.95 -0.14 47.84
CA LEU A 500 23.65 -1.50 47.40
C LEU A 500 23.90 -2.48 48.55
N ASN A 501 22.87 -3.19 49.01
CA ASN A 501 22.99 -4.25 50.01
C ASN A 501 22.98 -5.61 49.32
N ILE A 502 24.11 -6.31 49.32
CA ILE A 502 24.36 -7.51 48.52
C ILE A 502 24.62 -8.69 49.45
N ARG A 503 23.67 -9.62 49.52
CA ARG A 503 23.84 -10.89 50.25
C ARG A 503 24.04 -12.03 49.26
N LEU A 504 25.27 -12.54 49.18
CA LEU A 504 25.58 -13.79 48.52
C LEU A 504 25.07 -14.96 49.37
N LEU A 505 24.51 -15.98 48.71
CA LEU A 505 23.92 -17.18 49.29
C LEU A 505 24.80 -18.39 48.99
N THR A 506 24.71 -19.45 49.80
CA THR A 506 25.26 -20.77 49.43
C THR A 506 24.48 -21.39 48.27
N GLU A 507 24.98 -22.47 47.67
CA GLU A 507 24.22 -23.20 46.63
C GLU A 507 22.88 -23.71 47.18
N GLU A 508 22.88 -24.28 48.38
CA GLU A 508 21.67 -24.77 49.07
C GLU A 508 20.69 -23.63 49.37
N GLU A 509 21.16 -22.50 49.91
CA GLU A 509 20.33 -21.32 50.16
C GLU A 509 19.77 -20.74 48.85
N THR A 510 20.53 -20.82 47.75
CA THR A 510 20.09 -20.36 46.42
C THR A 510 18.99 -21.25 45.87
N VAL A 511 19.13 -22.57 45.99
CA VAL A 511 18.09 -23.53 45.61
C VAL A 511 16.82 -23.30 46.43
N LEU A 512 16.94 -23.15 47.75
CA LEU A 512 15.80 -22.86 48.64
C LEU A 512 15.13 -21.51 48.32
N ALA A 513 15.93 -20.47 48.00
CA ALA A 513 15.41 -19.16 47.61
C ALA A 513 14.71 -19.17 46.23
N ALA A 514 15.10 -20.09 45.34
CA ALA A 514 14.48 -20.29 44.04
C ALA A 514 13.17 -21.09 44.11
N MET A 515 12.95 -21.85 45.19
CA MET A 515 11.71 -22.61 45.36
C MET A 515 10.48 -21.68 45.52
N PRO A 516 9.34 -22.01 44.88
CA PRO A 516 8.11 -21.29 45.08
C PRO A 516 7.73 -21.21 46.56
N GLN A 517 7.51 -19.99 47.06
CA GLN A 517 7.14 -19.77 48.47
C GLN A 517 5.76 -20.32 48.83
N SER A 518 4.94 -20.62 47.82
CA SER A 518 3.62 -21.22 47.94
C SER A 518 3.27 -22.01 46.68
N LEU A 519 2.44 -23.04 46.82
CA LEU A 519 1.83 -23.81 45.74
C LEU A 519 0.32 -23.90 45.95
N LYS A 520 -0.42 -24.33 44.92
CA LYS A 520 -1.85 -24.60 45.02
C LYS A 520 -2.13 -26.00 44.50
N THR A 521 -2.84 -26.81 45.27
CA THR A 521 -3.24 -28.15 44.83
C THR A 521 -4.30 -28.07 43.72
N SER A 522 -4.49 -29.16 43.00
CA SER A 522 -5.56 -29.35 42.01
C SER A 522 -6.97 -29.17 42.60
N GLN A 523 -7.11 -29.25 43.92
CA GLN A 523 -8.35 -29.01 44.67
C GLN A 523 -8.50 -27.57 45.18
N GLY A 524 -7.49 -26.73 44.97
CA GLY A 524 -7.51 -25.33 45.33
C GLY A 524 -6.98 -24.99 46.73
N LEU A 525 -6.42 -25.96 47.46
CA LEU A 525 -5.75 -25.71 48.74
C LEU A 525 -4.41 -25.02 48.49
N GLU A 526 -4.20 -23.87 49.12
CA GLU A 526 -2.89 -23.21 49.13
C GLU A 526 -1.96 -23.93 50.10
N MET A 527 -0.73 -24.15 49.67
CA MET A 527 0.33 -24.81 50.40
C MET A 527 1.50 -23.84 50.58
N ARG A 528 2.10 -23.80 51.77
CA ARG A 528 3.20 -22.90 52.13
C ARG A 528 4.51 -23.67 52.22
N LEU A 529 5.59 -23.13 51.65
CA LEU A 529 6.93 -23.68 51.83
C LEU A 529 7.40 -23.46 53.27
N ILE A 530 7.83 -24.53 53.92
CA ILE A 530 8.41 -24.53 55.26
C ILE A 530 9.89 -24.83 55.13
N SER A 531 10.72 -23.92 55.64
CA SER A 531 12.17 -24.07 55.63
C SER A 531 12.65 -25.09 56.68
N PRO A 532 13.77 -25.78 56.41
CA PRO A 532 14.49 -26.56 57.41
C PRO A 532 14.85 -25.76 58.66
N GLY A 533 15.10 -26.45 59.76
CA GLY A 533 15.57 -25.83 60.99
C GLY A 533 15.44 -26.74 62.20
N GLN A 534 15.90 -26.21 63.35
CA GLN A 534 15.89 -26.94 64.62
C GLN A 534 14.95 -26.31 65.63
N PHE A 535 14.27 -27.13 66.44
CA PHE A 535 13.47 -26.66 67.57
C PHE A 535 13.39 -27.65 68.72
N ILE A 536 12.93 -27.15 69.86
CA ILE A 536 12.55 -27.98 71.00
C ILE A 536 11.05 -28.25 70.89
N MET A 537 10.71 -29.50 70.59
CA MET A 537 9.35 -30.01 70.59
C MET A 537 8.93 -30.39 72.01
N GLY A 538 7.67 -30.18 72.38
CA GLY A 538 7.12 -30.55 73.69
C GLY A 538 7.00 -29.37 74.64
N THR A 539 7.04 -29.64 75.96
CA THR A 539 6.86 -28.60 76.97
C THR A 539 7.70 -28.85 78.23
N PRO A 540 8.31 -27.81 78.83
CA PRO A 540 9.12 -27.95 80.03
C PRO A 540 8.37 -28.60 81.19
N ARG A 541 9.07 -29.44 81.97
CA ARG A 541 8.49 -30.29 83.03
C ARG A 541 7.60 -29.56 84.05
N ARG A 542 7.88 -28.29 84.34
CA ARG A 542 7.14 -27.46 85.33
C ARG A 542 6.08 -26.55 84.72
N SER A 543 5.72 -26.74 83.45
CA SER A 543 4.73 -25.89 82.78
C SER A 543 3.31 -26.25 83.20
N GLN A 544 2.50 -25.23 83.49
CA GLN A 544 1.10 -25.40 83.89
C GLN A 544 0.27 -26.04 82.76
N GLY A 545 -0.51 -27.08 83.11
CA GLY A 545 -1.36 -27.81 82.16
C GLY A 545 -0.63 -28.90 81.36
N ARG A 546 0.68 -29.10 81.57
CA ARG A 546 1.47 -30.12 80.88
C ARG A 546 0.99 -31.54 81.20
N GLN A 547 0.96 -32.41 80.18
CA GLN A 547 0.74 -33.85 80.34
C GLN A 547 2.06 -34.64 80.34
N SER A 548 2.02 -35.89 80.83
CA SER A 548 3.21 -36.76 80.94
C SER A 548 3.83 -37.13 79.59
N ASN A 549 3.02 -37.16 78.53
CA ASN A 549 3.38 -37.48 77.15
C ASN A 549 4.03 -36.31 76.38
N GLU A 550 4.26 -35.14 77.01
CA GLU A 550 4.76 -33.92 76.35
C GLU A 550 6.21 -33.60 76.76
N SER A 551 7.08 -34.60 76.81
CA SER A 551 8.51 -34.40 77.11
C SER A 551 9.22 -33.60 76.03
N GLU A 552 10.15 -32.73 76.45
CA GLU A 552 10.97 -31.94 75.51
C GLU A 552 11.93 -32.83 74.71
N ARG A 553 12.06 -32.54 73.40
CA ARG A 553 12.97 -33.21 72.48
C ARG A 553 13.60 -32.20 71.53
N LEU A 554 14.89 -32.33 71.25
CA LEU A 554 15.57 -31.53 70.24
C LEU A 554 15.35 -32.17 68.87
N ILE A 555 14.67 -31.46 67.98
CA ILE A 555 14.32 -31.93 66.64
C ILE A 555 15.02 -31.08 65.60
N GLU A 556 15.50 -31.72 64.53
CA GLU A 556 15.91 -31.08 63.29
C GLU A 556 15.02 -31.52 62.14
N ILE A 557 14.40 -30.55 61.47
CA ILE A 557 13.75 -30.74 60.18
C ILE A 557 14.79 -30.41 59.12
N THR A 558 15.27 -31.40 58.37
CA THR A 558 16.39 -31.20 57.43
C THR A 558 15.92 -30.86 56.02
N ARG A 559 14.70 -31.25 55.65
CA ARG A 559 14.16 -31.12 54.30
C ARG A 559 13.07 -30.06 54.21
N PRO A 560 13.09 -29.17 53.21
CA PRO A 560 11.99 -28.24 52.98
C PRO A 560 10.74 -29.00 52.51
N PHE A 561 9.58 -28.59 53.01
CA PHE A 561 8.31 -29.23 52.66
C PHE A 561 7.19 -28.20 52.55
N TYR A 562 6.18 -28.53 51.77
CA TYR A 562 4.96 -27.73 51.64
C TYR A 562 3.90 -28.22 52.62
N VAL A 563 3.18 -27.30 53.25
CA VAL A 563 2.09 -27.58 54.19
C VAL A 563 0.82 -26.85 53.79
N GLY A 564 -0.33 -27.52 53.85
CA GLY A 564 -1.63 -26.89 53.64
C GLY A 564 -1.84 -25.72 54.58
N THR A 565 -2.16 -24.55 54.03
CA THR A 565 -2.39 -23.33 54.81
C THR A 565 -3.57 -23.47 55.77
N ARG A 566 -4.53 -24.33 55.47
CA ARG A 566 -5.68 -24.69 56.33
C ARG A 566 -5.93 -26.20 56.33
N GLU A 567 -6.86 -26.67 57.16
CA GLU A 567 -7.31 -28.07 57.12
C GLU A 567 -8.01 -28.38 55.79
N VAL A 568 -8.11 -29.68 55.46
CA VAL A 568 -8.88 -30.15 54.30
C VAL A 568 -10.37 -29.92 54.58
N ILE A 569 -11.06 -29.27 53.65
CA ILE A 569 -12.49 -28.94 53.80
C ILE A 569 -13.39 -29.99 53.12
N ASN A 570 -14.66 -30.01 53.52
CA ASN A 570 -15.65 -30.97 53.01
C ASN A 570 -15.81 -30.98 51.49
N ASN A 571 -15.67 -29.83 50.81
CA ASN A 571 -15.69 -29.80 49.35
C ASN A 571 -14.52 -30.55 48.72
N GLU A 572 -13.34 -30.46 49.33
CA GLU A 572 -12.13 -31.12 48.82
C GLU A 572 -12.22 -32.63 49.07
N PHE A 573 -12.59 -33.03 50.29
CA PHE A 573 -12.71 -34.44 50.64
C PHE A 573 -13.82 -35.15 49.87
N ARG A 574 -14.94 -34.48 49.58
CA ARG A 574 -16.02 -35.06 48.75
C ARG A 574 -15.63 -35.30 47.30
N ALA A 575 -14.59 -34.63 46.79
CA ALA A 575 -14.06 -34.95 45.48
C ALA A 575 -13.36 -36.33 45.46
N PHE A 576 -12.83 -36.77 46.60
CA PHE A 576 -12.29 -38.12 46.82
C PHE A 576 -13.39 -39.12 47.19
N ASN A 577 -14.25 -38.78 48.16
CA ASN A 577 -15.37 -39.61 48.60
C ASN A 577 -16.69 -38.84 48.58
N PRO A 578 -17.46 -38.90 47.46
CA PRO A 578 -18.69 -38.11 47.30
C PRO A 578 -19.79 -38.38 48.33
N LYS A 579 -19.75 -39.53 49.02
CA LYS A 579 -20.75 -39.93 50.03
C LYS A 579 -20.38 -39.48 51.44
N HIS A 580 -19.22 -38.87 51.64
CA HIS A 580 -18.78 -38.44 52.96
C HIS A 580 -19.69 -37.34 53.53
N THR A 581 -20.00 -37.45 54.82
CA THR A 581 -20.64 -36.42 55.65
C THR A 581 -19.86 -36.30 56.96
N SER A 582 -19.64 -35.06 57.39
CA SER A 582 -19.05 -34.73 58.69
C SER A 582 -20.07 -34.79 59.84
N GLY A 583 -21.33 -35.08 59.53
CA GLY A 583 -22.43 -35.17 60.49
C GLY A 583 -22.85 -33.81 61.04
N ALA A 584 -23.52 -33.84 62.18
CA ALA A 584 -24.00 -32.66 62.89
C ALA A 584 -23.88 -32.87 64.40
N GLU A 585 -23.72 -31.80 65.15
CA GLU A 585 -23.81 -31.80 66.61
C GLU A 585 -25.06 -31.02 67.03
N SER A 586 -25.99 -31.69 67.73
CA SER A 586 -27.22 -31.06 68.25
C SER A 586 -27.91 -30.13 67.23
N TYR A 587 -28.16 -30.65 66.03
CA TYR A 587 -28.76 -29.97 64.86
C TYR A 587 -27.89 -28.90 64.16
N ARG A 588 -26.63 -28.71 64.57
CA ARG A 588 -25.67 -27.81 63.92
C ARG A 588 -24.80 -28.60 62.94
N GLU A 589 -24.91 -28.27 61.66
CA GLU A 589 -24.28 -28.98 60.55
C GLU A 589 -22.75 -28.78 60.53
N LEU A 590 -22.00 -29.88 60.40
CA LEU A 590 -20.54 -29.86 60.23
C LEU A 590 -20.13 -30.14 58.77
N SER A 591 -21.05 -30.66 57.93
CA SER A 591 -20.79 -31.04 56.53
C SER A 591 -20.85 -29.89 55.54
N ASN A 592 -20.91 -28.63 56.01
CA ASN A 592 -20.81 -27.46 55.13
C ASN A 592 -19.49 -27.52 54.34
N GLY A 593 -19.55 -27.20 53.05
CA GLY A 593 -18.44 -27.35 52.11
C GLY A 593 -17.15 -26.62 52.48
N PHE A 594 -17.24 -25.51 53.21
CA PHE A 594 -16.09 -24.69 53.63
C PHE A 594 -15.59 -25.01 55.04
N HIS A 595 -16.30 -25.85 55.79
CA HIS A 595 -15.86 -26.31 57.10
C HIS A 595 -14.84 -27.44 56.94
N PRO A 596 -13.95 -27.63 57.93
CA PRO A 596 -13.01 -28.74 57.93
C PRO A 596 -13.74 -30.07 57.88
N THR A 597 -13.18 -31.02 57.14
CA THR A 597 -13.67 -32.40 57.10
C THR A 597 -13.35 -33.10 58.41
N VAL A 598 -14.40 -33.57 59.08
CA VAL A 598 -14.32 -34.35 60.32
C VAL A 598 -15.06 -35.68 60.14
N MET A 599 -15.14 -36.52 61.18
CA MET A 599 -15.70 -37.88 61.08
C MET A 599 -14.96 -38.76 60.05
N VAL A 600 -13.66 -38.51 59.88
CA VAL A 600 -12.77 -39.31 59.04
C VAL A 600 -11.77 -40.05 59.89
N THR A 601 -11.52 -41.31 59.53
CA THR A 601 -10.43 -42.11 60.11
C THR A 601 -9.08 -41.65 59.57
N TRP A 602 -8.01 -41.95 60.29
CA TRP A 602 -6.64 -41.72 59.81
C TRP A 602 -6.39 -42.40 58.44
N GLU A 603 -6.93 -43.60 58.25
CA GLU A 603 -6.74 -44.36 57.01
C GLU A 603 -7.42 -43.68 55.82
N GLU A 604 -8.62 -43.12 56.01
CA GLU A 604 -9.29 -42.34 54.96
C GLU A 604 -8.54 -41.04 54.62
N ALA A 605 -7.98 -40.37 55.62
CA ALA A 605 -7.13 -39.19 55.41
C ALA A 605 -5.84 -39.54 54.62
N ALA A 606 -5.20 -40.67 54.94
CA ALA A 606 -4.05 -41.18 54.19
C ALA A 606 -4.42 -41.59 52.75
N LYS A 607 -5.59 -42.19 52.53
CA LYS A 607 -6.12 -42.50 51.18
C LYS A 607 -6.40 -41.24 50.37
N PHE A 608 -6.96 -40.21 50.99
CA PHE A 608 -7.14 -38.91 50.34
C PHE A 608 -5.80 -38.33 49.87
N CYS A 609 -4.75 -38.41 50.70
CA CYS A 609 -3.41 -37.96 50.34
C CYS A 609 -2.84 -38.71 49.12
N ASN A 610 -2.97 -40.04 49.10
CA ASN A 610 -2.55 -40.84 47.93
C ASN A 610 -3.36 -40.49 46.68
N TRP A 611 -4.69 -40.38 46.79
CA TRP A 611 -5.56 -39.99 45.68
C TRP A 611 -5.17 -38.64 45.08
N LEU A 612 -4.88 -37.65 45.94
CA LEU A 612 -4.44 -36.33 45.48
C LEU A 612 -3.04 -36.40 44.83
N SER A 613 -2.16 -37.24 45.35
CA SER A 613 -0.83 -37.48 44.77
C SER A 613 -0.93 -38.05 43.36
N GLU A 614 -1.74 -39.10 43.17
CA GLU A 614 -1.97 -39.72 41.87
C GLU A 614 -2.60 -38.73 40.88
N LYS A 615 -3.58 -37.95 41.34
CA LYS A 615 -4.23 -36.90 40.54
C LYS A 615 -3.24 -35.85 40.03
N GLU A 616 -2.18 -35.58 40.78
CA GLU A 616 -1.14 -34.61 40.45
C GLU A 616 0.16 -35.26 39.93
N SER A 617 0.11 -36.55 39.56
CA SER A 617 1.25 -37.31 39.04
C SER A 617 2.47 -37.33 39.98
N LEU A 618 2.23 -37.30 41.29
CA LEU A 618 3.24 -37.46 42.33
C LEU A 618 3.33 -38.91 42.78
N THR A 619 4.48 -39.31 43.32
CA THR A 619 4.64 -40.66 43.88
C THR A 619 3.86 -40.77 45.19
N PRO A 620 2.87 -41.67 45.33
CA PRO A 620 2.08 -41.81 46.56
C PRO A 620 2.97 -41.95 47.80
N ALA A 621 2.55 -41.36 48.92
CA ALA A 621 3.34 -41.40 50.16
C ALA A 621 3.08 -42.66 51.00
N TYR A 622 1.93 -43.31 50.80
CA TYR A 622 1.53 -44.49 51.55
C TYR A 622 1.41 -45.72 50.65
N ARG A 623 1.72 -46.90 51.21
CA ARG A 623 1.48 -48.21 50.59
C ARG A 623 0.75 -49.13 51.56
N LEU A 624 -0.06 -50.04 51.02
CA LEU A 624 -0.73 -51.07 51.80
C LEU A 624 0.27 -52.21 52.11
N VAL A 625 0.45 -52.52 53.39
CA VAL A 625 1.30 -53.62 53.88
C VAL A 625 0.53 -54.37 54.97
N ASP A 626 0.30 -55.66 54.77
CA ASP A 626 -0.46 -56.53 55.69
C ASP A 626 -1.85 -55.96 56.06
N GLY A 627 -2.53 -55.37 55.08
CA GLY A 627 -3.85 -54.77 55.26
C GLY A 627 -3.85 -53.41 55.99
N LYS A 628 -2.69 -52.83 56.30
CA LYS A 628 -2.56 -51.50 56.92
C LYS A 628 -1.81 -50.53 56.00
N LEU A 629 -2.25 -49.27 55.94
CA LEU A 629 -1.50 -48.22 55.25
C LEU A 629 -0.26 -47.81 56.07
N ARG A 630 0.90 -47.86 55.43
CA ARG A 630 2.20 -47.46 55.99
C ARG A 630 2.87 -46.42 55.08
N LEU A 631 3.57 -45.47 55.70
CA LEU A 631 4.36 -44.47 55.00
C LEU A 631 5.52 -45.17 54.27
N ILE A 632 5.78 -44.80 53.02
CA ILE A 632 6.93 -45.27 52.25
C ILE A 632 8.18 -44.57 52.78
N THR A 633 9.26 -45.35 52.98
CA THR A 633 10.57 -44.84 53.39
C THR A 633 11.63 -45.25 52.35
N PRO A 634 12.47 -44.32 51.85
CA PRO A 634 12.41 -42.86 52.00
C PRO A 634 11.06 -42.21 51.66
N ILE A 635 10.73 -41.12 52.33
CA ILE A 635 9.46 -40.42 52.10
C ILE A 635 9.49 -39.75 50.73
N THR A 636 8.47 -40.04 49.93
CA THR A 636 8.29 -39.51 48.58
C THR A 636 7.86 -38.03 48.58
N ASN A 637 7.76 -37.44 47.39
CA ASN A 637 7.23 -36.10 47.15
C ASN A 637 5.69 -36.04 47.06
N GLY A 638 5.01 -37.15 47.35
CA GLY A 638 3.55 -37.23 47.41
C GLY A 638 2.96 -36.51 48.62
N TYR A 639 1.67 -36.20 48.53
CA TYR A 639 0.91 -35.72 49.66
C TYR A 639 0.82 -36.77 50.75
N ARG A 640 0.91 -36.31 51.99
CA ARG A 640 0.84 -37.10 53.22
C ARG A 640 0.29 -36.27 54.37
N LEU A 641 0.00 -36.93 55.48
CA LEU A 641 -0.17 -36.24 56.76
C LEU A 641 1.19 -35.73 57.25
N LEU A 642 1.17 -34.62 57.99
CA LEU A 642 2.36 -34.12 58.67
C LEU A 642 2.86 -35.17 59.67
N THR A 643 4.17 -35.23 59.92
CA THR A 643 4.65 -35.88 61.13
C THR A 643 4.27 -35.06 62.35
N GLU A 644 4.26 -35.68 63.52
CA GLU A 644 3.98 -34.98 64.76
C GLU A 644 4.95 -33.81 65.00
N ALA A 645 6.22 -34.02 64.66
CA ALA A 645 7.25 -33.01 64.77
C ALA A 645 7.06 -31.88 63.75
N GLU A 646 6.75 -32.17 62.51
CA GLU A 646 6.45 -31.15 61.50
C GLU A 646 5.23 -30.31 61.90
N TRP A 647 4.19 -30.94 62.43
CA TRP A 647 3.00 -30.24 62.88
C TRP A 647 3.32 -29.23 63.98
N GLU A 648 4.08 -29.64 65.00
CA GLU A 648 4.47 -28.74 66.09
C GLU A 648 5.48 -27.68 65.64
N TRP A 649 6.39 -28.03 64.72
CA TRP A 649 7.31 -27.08 64.09
C TRP A 649 6.51 -25.96 63.43
N VAL A 650 5.58 -26.30 62.54
CA VAL A 650 4.74 -25.34 61.82
C VAL A 650 3.89 -24.51 62.79
N ALA A 651 3.32 -25.13 63.82
CA ALA A 651 2.54 -24.44 64.85
C ALA A 651 3.37 -23.40 65.62
N ARG A 652 4.61 -23.73 65.96
CA ARG A 652 5.54 -22.84 66.68
C ARG A 652 6.30 -21.87 65.80
N TYR A 653 6.22 -22.01 64.47
CA TYR A 653 7.02 -21.24 63.54
C TYR A 653 6.46 -19.82 63.39
N ASN A 654 6.68 -18.99 64.41
CA ASN A 654 6.38 -17.56 64.40
C ASN A 654 7.59 -16.72 63.93
N GLY A 655 8.19 -17.08 62.79
CA GLY A 655 9.39 -16.42 62.26
C GLY A 655 10.71 -16.86 62.88
N GLY A 656 10.85 -18.14 63.27
CA GLY A 656 12.12 -18.71 63.77
C GLY A 656 12.06 -19.59 65.02
N GLY A 657 10.94 -20.27 65.31
CA GLY A 657 10.85 -21.26 66.40
C GLY A 657 10.38 -20.73 67.76
N GLY A 658 9.29 -19.95 67.78
CA GLY A 658 8.77 -19.31 69.00
C GLY A 658 8.45 -20.30 70.13
N LYS A 659 8.73 -19.89 71.38
CA LYS A 659 8.45 -20.67 72.60
C LYS A 659 7.00 -20.59 73.09
N GLN A 660 6.08 -20.14 72.24
CA GLN A 660 4.69 -19.88 72.61
C GLN A 660 4.00 -21.11 73.20
N LYS A 661 3.34 -20.92 74.33
CA LYS A 661 2.55 -21.95 75.00
C LYS A 661 1.20 -22.20 74.31
N TYR A 662 0.51 -21.13 73.94
CA TYR A 662 -0.80 -21.09 73.28
C TYR A 662 -0.68 -20.41 71.90
N PRO A 663 -1.67 -20.58 71.01
CA PRO A 663 -1.70 -19.92 69.70
C PRO A 663 -1.61 -18.41 69.71
N TRP A 664 -2.12 -17.78 70.78
CA TRP A 664 -2.10 -16.33 70.97
C TRP A 664 -0.96 -15.84 71.89
N GLY A 665 -0.13 -16.74 72.44
CA GLY A 665 0.99 -16.34 73.31
C GLY A 665 1.16 -17.22 74.55
N GLU A 666 1.49 -16.61 75.69
CA GLU A 666 1.89 -17.34 76.91
C GLU A 666 0.78 -17.51 77.95
N SER A 667 -0.23 -16.64 77.93
CA SER A 667 -1.20 -16.51 79.03
C SER A 667 -2.65 -16.67 78.55
N MET A 668 -3.49 -17.17 79.46
CA MET A 668 -4.95 -17.16 79.33
C MET A 668 -5.51 -15.83 79.87
N PRO A 669 -6.72 -15.42 79.45
CA PRO A 669 -7.56 -16.00 78.40
C PRO A 669 -7.03 -15.69 76.98
N PRO A 670 -7.57 -16.34 75.92
CA PRO A 670 -7.30 -15.93 74.54
C PRO A 670 -7.72 -14.48 74.28
N GLU A 671 -7.00 -13.80 73.38
CA GLU A 671 -7.41 -12.53 72.81
C GLU A 671 -8.58 -12.75 71.82
N GLU A 672 -9.40 -11.72 71.58
CA GLU A 672 -10.50 -11.80 70.62
C GLU A 672 -10.02 -12.28 69.24
N ASN A 673 -10.79 -13.17 68.58
CA ASN A 673 -10.43 -13.79 67.30
C ASN A 673 -9.17 -14.67 67.30
N SER A 674 -8.76 -15.22 68.45
CA SER A 674 -7.60 -16.12 68.54
C SER A 674 -7.78 -17.48 67.86
N GLY A 675 -9.02 -17.91 67.64
CA GLY A 675 -9.34 -19.22 67.05
C GLY A 675 -10.75 -19.69 67.41
N ASN A 676 -11.13 -20.87 66.94
CA ASN A 676 -12.39 -21.50 67.32
C ASN A 676 -12.18 -22.49 68.47
N TYR A 677 -12.92 -22.29 69.57
CA TYR A 677 -12.79 -23.02 70.83
C TYR A 677 -14.15 -23.34 71.45
N ALA A 678 -14.17 -24.17 72.49
CA ALA A 678 -15.37 -24.29 73.31
C ALA A 678 -15.52 -23.03 74.16
N ASP A 679 -16.33 -22.08 73.69
CA ASP A 679 -16.52 -20.76 74.28
C ASP A 679 -17.99 -20.49 74.64
N GLU A 680 -18.34 -19.26 74.99
CA GLU A 680 -19.70 -18.88 75.38
C GLU A 680 -20.77 -19.26 74.33
N SER A 681 -20.41 -19.33 73.04
CA SER A 681 -21.34 -19.77 71.99
C SER A 681 -21.66 -21.27 72.07
N ALA A 682 -20.76 -22.06 72.64
CA ALA A 682 -20.87 -23.50 72.82
C ALA A 682 -21.48 -23.93 74.18
N GLU A 683 -21.95 -23.01 75.02
CA GLU A 683 -22.52 -23.32 76.36
C GLU A 683 -23.66 -24.33 76.31
N SER A 684 -24.46 -24.33 75.24
CA SER A 684 -25.56 -25.29 75.07
C SER A 684 -25.09 -26.70 74.70
N LEU A 685 -23.82 -26.88 74.36
CA LEU A 685 -23.22 -28.13 73.87
C LEU A 685 -22.15 -28.71 74.79
N MET A 686 -21.43 -27.85 75.52
CA MET A 686 -20.26 -28.22 76.31
C MET A 686 -20.48 -27.92 77.79
N THR A 687 -19.98 -28.79 78.65
CA THR A 687 -20.02 -28.56 80.11
C THR A 687 -19.04 -27.48 80.56
N ASN A 688 -17.91 -27.32 79.86
CA ASN A 688 -16.88 -26.34 80.17
C ASN A 688 -16.62 -25.48 78.95
N VAL A 689 -16.72 -24.16 79.11
CA VAL A 689 -16.45 -23.18 78.07
C VAL A 689 -15.46 -22.12 78.57
N LEU A 690 -14.80 -21.44 77.64
CA LEU A 690 -13.99 -20.27 77.92
C LEU A 690 -14.88 -19.07 78.25
N SER A 691 -14.76 -18.56 79.48
CA SER A 691 -15.46 -17.33 79.88
C SER A 691 -14.77 -16.08 79.32
N ASN A 692 -15.57 -15.09 78.94
CA ASN A 692 -15.14 -13.83 78.31
C ASN A 692 -14.45 -14.03 76.96
N TYR A 693 -14.82 -15.08 76.22
CA TYR A 693 -14.37 -15.32 74.86
C TYR A 693 -15.57 -15.71 73.99
N TRP A 694 -15.65 -15.10 72.81
CA TRP A 694 -16.72 -15.33 71.84
C TRP A 694 -16.14 -15.28 70.42
N ASP A 695 -16.11 -16.41 69.74
CA ASP A 695 -15.65 -16.61 68.37
C ASP A 695 -16.81 -16.65 67.36
N GLY A 696 -18.05 -16.80 67.85
CA GLY A 696 -19.28 -16.80 67.06
C GLY A 696 -19.63 -18.14 66.40
N TYR A 697 -18.90 -19.21 66.70
CA TYR A 697 -19.07 -20.53 66.10
C TYR A 697 -19.17 -21.61 67.19
N PRO A 698 -20.40 -22.06 67.51
CA PRO A 698 -20.59 -23.08 68.55
C PRO A 698 -20.08 -24.48 68.21
N VAL A 699 -19.77 -24.71 66.93
CA VAL A 699 -19.17 -25.93 66.38
C VAL A 699 -18.03 -25.49 65.46
N SER A 700 -17.49 -26.35 64.60
CA SER A 700 -16.46 -25.93 63.65
C SER A 700 -16.86 -24.67 62.86
N SER A 701 -15.88 -23.83 62.57
CA SER A 701 -15.99 -22.68 61.68
C SER A 701 -15.50 -23.05 60.28
N PRO A 702 -15.81 -22.25 59.24
CA PRO A 702 -15.10 -22.35 57.96
C PRO A 702 -13.59 -22.30 58.19
N SER A 703 -12.84 -23.24 57.62
CA SER A 703 -11.37 -23.21 57.72
C SER A 703 -10.83 -21.92 57.13
N ASN A 704 -9.76 -21.38 57.70
CA ASN A 704 -9.13 -20.07 57.44
C ASN A 704 -9.89 -18.82 57.93
N LYS A 705 -10.82 -18.99 58.88
CA LYS A 705 -11.62 -17.87 59.41
C LYS A 705 -10.84 -16.92 60.33
N PHE A 706 -9.93 -17.45 61.15
CA PHE A 706 -9.18 -16.70 62.15
C PHE A 706 -7.81 -16.25 61.63
N LYS A 707 -7.09 -15.46 62.43
CA LYS A 707 -5.77 -14.96 62.02
C LYS A 707 -4.77 -16.12 61.89
N PRO A 708 -3.98 -16.18 60.81
CA PRO A 708 -2.93 -17.19 60.70
C PRO A 708 -1.75 -16.86 61.61
N ASN A 709 -0.87 -17.84 61.84
CA ASN A 709 0.45 -17.57 62.42
C ASN A 709 1.34 -16.74 61.46
N SER A 710 2.54 -16.30 61.87
CA SER A 710 3.38 -15.40 61.02
C SER A 710 3.77 -15.96 59.66
N ILE A 711 3.66 -17.26 59.44
CA ILE A 711 3.97 -17.88 58.15
C ILE A 711 2.72 -18.13 57.28
N GLY A 712 1.54 -17.74 57.74
CA GLY A 712 0.32 -17.81 56.95
C GLY A 712 -0.44 -19.14 57.08
N ILE A 713 -0.22 -19.90 58.16
CA ILE A 713 -0.95 -21.14 58.44
C ILE A 713 -2.05 -20.86 59.46
N TYR A 714 -3.26 -21.28 59.13
CA TYR A 714 -4.50 -21.05 59.85
C TYR A 714 -4.84 -22.25 60.75
N ASP A 715 -5.58 -21.96 61.82
CA ASP A 715 -6.33 -22.92 62.63
C ASP A 715 -5.52 -24.02 63.36
N LEU A 716 -4.18 -23.98 63.36
CA LEU A 716 -3.32 -24.92 64.12
C LEU A 716 -3.60 -24.93 65.63
N GLY A 717 -4.27 -23.90 66.11
CA GLY A 717 -4.59 -23.71 67.50
C GLY A 717 -5.97 -24.17 67.93
N GLY A 718 -6.91 -24.46 67.03
CA GLY A 718 -8.34 -24.58 67.34
C GLY A 718 -9.13 -25.10 66.13
N ASN A 719 -10.44 -24.82 66.05
CA ASN A 719 -11.33 -25.35 65.01
C ASN A 719 -11.45 -26.88 65.08
N VAL A 720 -10.57 -27.66 64.46
CA VAL A 720 -10.54 -29.13 64.61
C VAL A 720 -9.14 -29.61 64.96
N SER A 721 -9.06 -30.66 65.75
CA SER A 721 -7.79 -31.34 65.96
C SER A 721 -7.42 -32.14 64.72
N GLU A 722 -6.13 -32.37 64.49
CA GLU A 722 -5.63 -32.89 63.23
C GLU A 722 -4.96 -34.24 63.40
N TRP A 723 -5.36 -35.22 62.58
CA TRP A 723 -4.60 -36.45 62.41
C TRP A 723 -3.19 -36.13 61.88
N VAL A 724 -2.17 -36.70 62.53
CA VAL A 724 -0.79 -36.70 62.03
C VAL A 724 -0.33 -38.11 61.72
N ASN A 725 0.79 -38.28 61.03
CA ASN A 725 1.29 -39.57 60.55
C ASN A 725 1.60 -40.55 61.70
N ASP A 726 2.16 -40.05 62.79
CA ASP A 726 2.79 -40.84 63.83
C ASP A 726 1.82 -41.79 64.57
N TYR A 727 2.34 -42.97 64.93
CA TYR A 727 1.71 -43.80 65.97
C TYR A 727 1.93 -43.18 67.35
N TYR A 728 0.88 -43.20 68.18
CA TYR A 728 0.95 -42.64 69.52
C TYR A 728 1.83 -43.50 70.44
N SER A 729 2.76 -42.84 71.13
CA SER A 729 3.65 -43.46 72.12
C SER A 729 4.03 -42.48 73.22
N THR A 730 4.23 -43.02 74.41
CA THR A 730 4.62 -42.29 75.63
C THR A 730 6.12 -42.41 75.95
N MET A 731 6.93 -42.98 75.04
CA MET A 731 8.36 -43.18 75.30
C MET A 731 9.07 -41.86 75.63
N SER A 732 9.65 -41.80 76.83
CA SER A 732 10.47 -40.69 77.31
C SER A 732 11.86 -40.79 76.70
N ARG A 733 12.14 -40.06 75.61
CA ARG A 733 13.50 -39.87 75.09
C ARG A 733 14.25 -38.78 75.87
N GLN A 734 15.57 -38.85 75.90
CA GLN A 734 16.39 -37.84 76.57
C GLN A 734 16.44 -36.55 75.75
N VAL A 735 16.30 -35.39 76.41
CA VAL A 735 16.27 -34.05 75.79
C VAL A 735 17.54 -33.73 74.98
N ASN A 736 18.67 -34.34 75.31
CA ASN A 736 19.99 -34.04 74.71
C ASN A 736 20.28 -34.81 73.41
N GLN A 737 19.37 -35.67 72.94
CA GLN A 737 19.53 -36.38 71.68
C GLN A 737 18.83 -35.60 70.57
N LEU A 738 19.56 -35.30 69.50
CA LEU A 738 19.03 -34.72 68.27
C LEU A 738 18.29 -35.80 67.48
N ASP A 739 17.00 -35.62 67.24
CA ASP A 739 16.18 -36.47 66.37
C ASP A 739 15.98 -35.74 65.02
N MET A 740 16.51 -36.29 63.93
CA MET A 740 16.36 -35.76 62.57
C MET A 740 15.11 -36.34 61.90
N ASP A 741 14.24 -35.46 61.37
CA ASP A 741 13.00 -35.77 60.65
C ASP A 741 12.20 -36.96 61.24
N PRO A 742 11.84 -36.95 62.54
CA PRO A 742 11.19 -38.09 63.18
C PRO A 742 9.78 -38.33 62.61
N ILE A 743 9.48 -39.59 62.30
CA ILE A 743 8.20 -40.06 61.73
C ILE A 743 7.34 -40.87 62.71
N GLY A 744 7.78 -40.96 63.96
CA GLY A 744 7.14 -41.76 65.02
C GLY A 744 7.60 -43.23 65.03
N PRO A 745 7.01 -44.07 65.89
CA PRO A 745 7.26 -45.51 65.93
C PRO A 745 6.77 -46.21 64.65
N GLU A 746 7.39 -47.35 64.29
CA GLU A 746 7.01 -48.12 63.09
C GLU A 746 5.65 -48.80 63.18
N ASP A 747 5.18 -49.13 64.39
CA ASP A 747 3.87 -49.76 64.64
C ASP A 747 3.23 -49.22 65.92
N GLY A 748 1.90 -49.37 66.01
CA GLY A 748 1.10 -48.92 67.14
C GLY A 748 -0.38 -49.22 66.98
N SER A 749 -1.12 -49.10 68.09
CA SER A 749 -2.57 -49.33 68.11
C SER A 749 -3.39 -48.08 67.84
N MET A 750 -2.82 -46.88 68.04
CA MET A 750 -3.52 -45.59 67.97
C MET A 750 -2.64 -44.57 67.25
N ARG A 751 -3.26 -43.64 66.52
CA ARG A 751 -2.56 -42.55 65.83
C ARG A 751 -2.61 -41.28 66.67
N VAL A 752 -1.59 -40.45 66.53
CA VAL A 752 -1.52 -39.16 67.22
C VAL A 752 -2.51 -38.17 66.60
N ILE A 753 -3.12 -37.36 67.46
CA ILE A 753 -3.95 -36.21 67.11
C ILE A 753 -3.31 -34.96 67.73
N ARG A 754 -3.17 -33.89 66.96
CA ARG A 754 -2.54 -32.63 67.40
C ARG A 754 -3.50 -31.45 67.28
N GLY A 755 -3.19 -30.38 68.01
CA GLY A 755 -4.02 -29.18 68.06
C GLY A 755 -5.25 -29.33 68.95
N SER A 756 -5.92 -28.20 69.18
CA SER A 756 -7.17 -28.13 69.92
C SER A 756 -8.35 -28.22 68.96
N SER A 757 -9.57 -28.09 69.45
CA SER A 757 -10.77 -28.10 68.61
C SER A 757 -11.85 -27.21 69.22
N TRP A 758 -12.95 -27.02 68.50
CA TRP A 758 -14.17 -26.36 68.95
C TRP A 758 -14.79 -26.99 70.21
N ARG A 759 -14.29 -28.15 70.67
CA ARG A 759 -14.70 -28.82 71.92
C ARG A 759 -13.78 -28.55 73.11
N HIS A 760 -12.66 -27.86 72.91
CA HIS A 760 -11.64 -27.67 73.94
C HIS A 760 -11.68 -26.26 74.54
N SER A 761 -11.66 -26.19 75.88
CA SER A 761 -11.66 -24.94 76.65
C SER A 761 -10.64 -24.92 77.80
N THR A 762 -9.93 -26.03 78.04
CA THR A 762 -9.05 -26.15 79.21
C THR A 762 -7.63 -25.67 78.91
N ILE A 763 -6.95 -25.14 79.94
CA ILE A 763 -5.54 -24.71 79.86
C ILE A 763 -4.57 -25.81 79.38
N THR A 764 -4.97 -27.08 79.52
CA THR A 764 -4.22 -28.25 79.10
C THR A 764 -4.35 -28.48 77.61
N ALA A 765 -5.58 -28.46 77.10
CA ALA A 765 -5.91 -28.83 75.73
C ALA A 765 -5.63 -27.72 74.71
N LEU A 766 -5.60 -26.46 75.14
CA LEU A 766 -5.41 -25.29 74.28
C LEU A 766 -3.95 -25.01 73.87
N ARG A 767 -3.00 -25.81 74.35
CA ARG A 767 -1.56 -25.59 74.12
C ARG A 767 -1.10 -26.25 72.83
N TYR A 768 -0.10 -25.66 72.16
CA TYR A 768 0.52 -26.30 71.00
C TYR A 768 1.12 -27.68 71.31
N ALA A 769 1.62 -27.88 72.55
CA ALA A 769 2.17 -29.17 72.97
C ALA A 769 1.10 -30.22 73.33
N TYR A 770 -0.20 -29.92 73.27
CA TYR A 770 -1.25 -30.87 73.66
C TYR A 770 -1.37 -32.06 72.71
N ARG A 771 -1.11 -33.27 73.22
CA ARG A 771 -1.13 -34.50 72.41
C ARG A 771 -2.33 -35.36 72.79
N ASP A 772 -3.15 -35.69 71.80
CA ASP A 772 -4.25 -36.65 71.93
C ASP A 772 -4.01 -37.87 71.00
N TYR A 773 -4.88 -38.87 71.05
CA TYR A 773 -4.78 -40.07 70.23
C TYR A 773 -6.14 -40.69 69.93
N GLY A 774 -6.21 -41.48 68.87
CA GLY A 774 -7.43 -42.20 68.52
C GLY A 774 -7.28 -43.26 67.44
N THR A 775 -8.39 -43.93 67.15
CA THR A 775 -8.52 -44.94 66.08
C THR A 775 -9.69 -44.69 65.13
N GLN A 776 -10.76 -44.03 65.61
CA GLN A 776 -11.99 -43.76 64.87
C GLN A 776 -12.13 -42.28 64.54
N GLY A 777 -12.91 -41.95 63.51
CA GLY A 777 -13.28 -40.57 63.22
C GLY A 777 -14.09 -39.94 64.37
N ARG A 778 -13.87 -38.64 64.61
CA ARG A 778 -14.60 -37.84 65.62
C ARG A 778 -15.15 -36.57 64.97
N LEU A 779 -16.18 -35.99 65.58
CA LEU A 779 -16.83 -34.73 65.13
C LEU A 779 -15.92 -33.50 65.23
N ASP A 780 -14.77 -33.63 65.88
CA ASP A 780 -13.82 -32.55 66.14
C ASP A 780 -12.40 -32.88 65.67
N VAL A 781 -12.24 -33.95 64.87
CA VAL A 781 -10.95 -34.38 64.32
C VAL A 781 -11.00 -34.43 62.80
N GLY A 782 -10.20 -33.56 62.19
CA GLY A 782 -9.93 -33.52 60.76
C GLY A 782 -8.46 -33.79 60.47
N PHE A 783 -7.94 -33.19 59.40
CA PHE A 783 -6.54 -33.33 59.03
C PHE A 783 -6.07 -32.25 58.05
N ARG A 784 -4.75 -32.13 57.95
CA ARG A 784 -4.03 -31.26 57.03
C ARG A 784 -2.99 -32.07 56.28
N ILE A 785 -2.69 -31.65 55.07
CA ILE A 785 -1.73 -32.34 54.21
C ILE A 785 -0.41 -31.58 54.10
N ALA A 786 0.66 -32.34 53.85
CA ALA A 786 1.98 -31.87 53.55
C ALA A 786 2.62 -32.68 52.43
N ARG A 787 3.67 -32.18 51.81
CA ARG A 787 4.52 -32.95 50.88
C ARG A 787 5.92 -32.38 50.81
N TYR A 788 6.93 -33.21 50.56
CA TYR A 788 8.27 -32.70 50.27
C TYR A 788 8.35 -32.02 48.91
N THR A 789 9.32 -31.11 48.75
CA THR A 789 9.57 -30.40 47.48
C THR A 789 10.00 -31.37 46.37
N GLU A 790 10.82 -32.37 46.73
CA GLU A 790 11.43 -33.37 45.85
C GLU A 790 11.53 -34.73 46.55
N ASN A 791 11.75 -35.80 45.80
CA ASN A 791 12.09 -37.13 46.36
C ASN A 791 13.49 -37.08 46.97
N GLU A 792 13.78 -37.97 47.93
CA GLU A 792 15.18 -38.21 48.37
C GLU A 792 16.03 -38.88 47.30
#